data_AF-A0A846EG86-F1
#
_entry.id   AF-A0A846EG86-F1
#
_cell.length_a   1.000
_cell.length_b   1.000
_cell.length_c   1.000
_cell.angle_alpha   90.00
_cell.angle_beta   90.00
_cell.angle_gamma   90.00
#
_symmetry.space_group_name_H-M   'P 1'
#
loop_
_entity.id
_entity.type
_entity.pdbx_description
1 polymer ?
#
loop_
_entity_poly.entity_id
_entity_poly.type
_entity_poly.pdbx_seq_one_letter_code
_entity_poly.pdbx_strand_id
1 'polypeptide(L)'
;MATGFVTTQPAQMQGLGGYTYDPIFTVGETIDGYTPPGILDGMGAYELDGNTVRVLVNHELRANVGYEYQLDNGASLTGARVSYFDIDKSSLEILDSGLAYDTIYNRAGEVVDEASDLEFGGINRLCSANLMEAYQFGNGRGLADRIYFAGEETYGGSQFALDVETGELWALPWFGRAAWESSTEIDTGNTDQVAFIIGDDRGPAPLLLYVGEKDNSAGASFLARNGLDNGKVYVWVADDGSEDPRDFNGSGNTTAGEFVEIDIYRPDQAGSAVDTDNDGSIQDEFGYDELGFATQFQQDVLSSGLDFANSFHDVAKQGTDTTAGGFLFSRPEDVATDPFDGTRAVLASTGRTSVFDGFDTWGTTYIVDVDFGANAITADLNILYDANEADKQDFGLRSPDNLDWADDGLIYLQEDRAISSSLYGASSGEESSVWTIDPFAADPDTTATRVAQMDRSGVPSDQTDSDPTDLGDWESSGILDVSTLFGNDPGELLILNVQAHSLRDGNIINKPGLDTDGDGTVTANDNLVQGGQLAFLTTPDASLIQDSQLVSGSTGADTLIGGADFDGINDTVFTGAGGDEIDVTFAGGLAGNNRIFSGSGADAIFVGDGDRAFGGSGDDEIFATNATGYRISGGAGNDQIFLGADGRALGGEGDDEFYVIEGGGNIIAGDEGADQFWIVTGNIPAEANTITDFEMGTDVLGIGAAGLTFADLTLSGNDIMIDGTTVATLNGVNTASLTAADFAFA
;
A
#
# COMPACT_ATOMS: atom_id res chain seq x y z
N MET A 1 -10.20 0.87 20.97
CA MET A 1 -9.27 0.47 19.91
C MET A 1 -9.60 -0.95 19.52
N ALA A 2 -9.84 -1.20 18.24
CA ALA A 2 -9.84 -2.56 17.70
C ALA A 2 -8.47 -3.18 18.04
N THR A 3 -8.46 -4.47 18.38
CA THR A 3 -7.19 -5.20 18.50
C THR A 3 -6.68 -5.43 17.10
N GLY A 4 -5.46 -4.99 16.79
CA GLY A 4 -4.86 -5.22 15.48
C GLY A 4 -4.75 -6.72 15.19
N PHE A 5 -4.76 -7.02 13.90
CA PHE A 5 -4.68 -8.36 13.36
C PHE A 5 -3.28 -8.63 12.82
N VAL A 6 -2.70 -9.76 13.23
CA VAL A 6 -1.48 -10.32 12.64
C VAL A 6 -1.69 -11.81 12.49
N THR A 7 -1.35 -12.35 11.33
CA THR A 7 -1.41 -13.79 11.09
C THR A 7 -0.50 -14.56 12.04
N THR A 8 -0.93 -15.77 12.40
CA THR A 8 -0.11 -16.69 13.21
C THR A 8 0.36 -17.89 12.42
N GLN A 9 0.09 -17.90 11.10
CA GLN A 9 0.51 -18.98 10.22
C GLN A 9 2.02 -18.94 9.95
N PRO A 10 2.64 -20.08 9.64
CA PRO A 10 4.05 -20.13 9.24
C PRO A 10 4.34 -19.23 8.03
N ALA A 11 5.52 -18.62 8.00
CA ALA A 11 5.99 -17.82 6.87
C ALA A 11 6.16 -18.67 5.60
N GLN A 12 5.64 -18.18 4.47
CA GLN A 12 5.77 -18.80 3.14
C GLN A 12 7.05 -18.43 2.41
N MET A 13 7.82 -17.47 2.95
CA MET A 13 9.11 -17.05 2.43
C MET A 13 10.11 -16.91 3.58
N GLN A 14 11.40 -17.03 3.26
CA GLN A 14 12.50 -16.75 4.18
C GLN A 14 13.37 -15.60 3.65
N GLY A 15 13.71 -14.67 4.53
CA GLY A 15 14.75 -13.67 4.24
C GLY A 15 16.14 -14.29 4.21
N LEU A 16 16.99 -13.80 3.31
CA LEU A 16 18.38 -14.20 3.10
C LEU A 16 19.30 -13.02 3.38
N GLY A 17 20.59 -13.25 3.64
CA GLY A 17 21.54 -12.15 3.80
C GLY A 17 21.32 -11.22 5.00
N GLY A 18 20.43 -11.58 5.93
CA GLY A 18 20.06 -10.76 7.10
C GLY A 18 18.68 -10.12 7.01
N TYR A 19 18.01 -10.22 5.86
CA TYR A 19 16.62 -9.80 5.70
C TYR A 19 15.69 -10.65 6.58
N THR A 20 14.58 -10.08 7.05
CA THR A 20 13.52 -10.80 7.78
C THR A 20 12.19 -10.71 7.04
N TYR A 21 11.44 -11.80 7.02
CA TYR A 21 10.12 -11.88 6.40
C TYR A 21 9.08 -12.10 7.50
N ASP A 22 8.17 -11.15 7.65
CA ASP A 22 7.21 -11.08 8.74
C ASP A 22 5.77 -11.04 8.17
N PRO A 23 5.07 -12.19 8.10
CA PRO A 23 3.74 -12.25 7.51
C PRO A 23 2.73 -11.53 8.41
N ILE A 24 1.84 -10.75 7.79
CA ILE A 24 0.77 -10.00 8.47
C ILE A 24 -0.62 -10.56 8.16
N PHE A 25 -0.79 -11.22 7.02
CA PHE A 25 -2.04 -11.87 6.62
C PHE A 25 -1.76 -13.18 5.86
N THR A 26 -2.58 -14.21 6.09
CA THR A 26 -2.58 -15.45 5.31
C THR A 26 -3.97 -15.73 4.74
N VAL A 27 -4.05 -16.11 3.48
CA VAL A 27 -5.34 -16.41 2.83
C VAL A 27 -6.07 -17.55 3.53
N GLY A 28 -7.35 -17.30 3.80
CA GLY A 28 -8.20 -18.13 4.66
C GLY A 28 -8.57 -17.44 5.97
N GLU A 29 -7.87 -16.37 6.35
CA GLU A 29 -8.16 -15.57 7.54
C GLU A 29 -9.19 -14.46 7.25
N THR A 30 -9.94 -14.05 8.27
CA THR A 30 -10.99 -13.02 8.17
C THR A 30 -10.64 -11.85 9.07
N ILE A 31 -10.62 -10.64 8.51
CA ILE A 31 -10.32 -9.39 9.22
C ILE A 31 -11.60 -8.55 9.17
N ASP A 32 -12.14 -8.21 10.34
CA ASP A 32 -13.36 -7.40 10.49
C ASP A 32 -14.57 -7.79 9.61
N GLY A 33 -14.68 -9.09 9.32
CA GLY A 33 -15.78 -9.68 8.56
C GLY A 33 -15.50 -9.82 7.06
N TYR A 34 -14.44 -9.20 6.55
CA TYR A 34 -13.95 -9.39 5.20
C TYR A 34 -12.93 -10.53 5.13
N THR A 35 -12.90 -11.26 4.01
CA THR A 35 -11.94 -12.34 3.77
C THR A 35 -11.36 -12.13 2.40
N PRO A 36 -10.17 -11.51 2.30
CA PRO A 36 -9.50 -11.32 1.03
C PRO A 36 -9.36 -12.66 0.30
N PRO A 37 -9.68 -12.74 -1.01
CA PRO A 37 -9.43 -13.93 -1.79
C PRO A 37 -7.93 -14.19 -1.99
N GLY A 38 -7.60 -15.34 -2.57
CA GLY A 38 -6.24 -15.71 -2.97
C GLY A 38 -5.77 -15.02 -4.24
N ILE A 39 -4.63 -15.49 -4.73
CA ILE A 39 -3.95 -14.95 -5.92
C ILE A 39 -3.70 -13.44 -5.71
N LEU A 40 -3.05 -13.11 -4.58
CA LEU A 40 -2.65 -11.73 -4.27
C LEU A 40 -1.59 -11.32 -5.28
N ASP A 41 -1.66 -10.10 -5.79
CA ASP A 41 -0.77 -9.68 -6.87
C ASP A 41 -0.33 -8.23 -6.68
N GLY A 42 -0.24 -7.43 -7.74
CA GLY A 42 0.08 -6.00 -7.73
C GLY A 42 -0.47 -5.22 -6.55
N MET A 43 0.35 -4.31 -6.04
CA MET A 43 0.03 -3.53 -4.85
C MET A 43 0.26 -2.03 -5.03
N GLY A 44 -0.32 -1.27 -4.10
CA GLY A 44 -0.07 0.16 -3.96
C GLY A 44 -0.30 0.57 -2.51
N ALA A 45 0.47 1.53 -1.99
CA ALA A 45 0.33 1.96 -0.60
C ALA A 45 0.28 3.48 -0.51
N TYR A 46 -0.51 4.01 0.44
CA TYR A 46 -0.56 5.44 0.71
C TYR A 46 -0.94 5.73 2.16
N GLU A 47 -0.57 6.93 2.63
CA GLU A 47 -1.00 7.42 3.93
C GLU A 47 -2.51 7.67 3.95
N LEU A 48 -3.25 6.89 4.73
CA LEU A 48 -4.69 7.07 4.93
C LEU A 48 -4.94 8.21 5.93
N ASP A 49 -4.19 8.20 7.02
CA ASP A 49 -4.13 9.24 8.03
C ASP A 49 -2.79 9.22 8.78
N GLY A 50 -2.64 10.10 9.78
CA GLY A 50 -1.38 10.25 10.52
C GLY A 50 -0.85 8.98 11.18
N ASN A 51 -1.70 7.99 11.44
CA ASN A 51 -1.35 6.74 12.13
C ASN A 51 -1.53 5.49 11.27
N THR A 52 -2.12 5.60 10.07
CA THR A 52 -2.52 4.44 9.27
C THR A 52 -2.03 4.55 7.83
N VAL A 53 -1.46 3.47 7.31
CA VAL A 53 -1.16 3.28 5.89
C VAL A 53 -2.22 2.35 5.31
N ARG A 54 -2.82 2.73 4.18
CA ARG A 54 -3.67 1.83 3.40
C ARG A 54 -2.83 1.17 2.31
N VAL A 55 -2.85 -0.16 2.29
CA VAL A 55 -2.28 -1.00 1.24
C VAL A 55 -3.41 -1.57 0.40
N LEU A 56 -3.34 -1.36 -0.90
CA LEU A 56 -4.23 -1.91 -1.91
C LEU A 56 -3.54 -3.13 -2.53
N VAL A 57 -4.29 -4.21 -2.73
CA VAL A 57 -3.78 -5.48 -3.25
C VAL A 57 -4.75 -6.02 -4.31
N ASN A 58 -4.24 -6.25 -5.51
CA ASN A 58 -4.96 -6.93 -6.56
C ASN A 58 -5.17 -8.40 -6.23
N HIS A 59 -6.26 -8.95 -6.75
CA HIS A 59 -6.52 -10.38 -6.76
C HIS A 59 -6.69 -10.83 -8.20
N GLU A 60 -5.74 -11.60 -8.72
CA GLU A 60 -5.60 -11.95 -10.15
C GLU A 60 -6.56 -13.08 -10.59
N LEU A 61 -7.80 -13.02 -10.10
CA LEU A 61 -8.82 -14.01 -10.36
C LEU A 61 -9.41 -13.86 -11.77
N ARG A 62 -9.71 -14.98 -12.43
CA ARG A 62 -10.52 -14.96 -13.66
C ARG A 62 -11.92 -14.41 -13.39
N ALA A 63 -12.53 -13.75 -14.37
CA ALA A 63 -13.82 -13.07 -14.23
C ALA A 63 -14.96 -13.90 -13.61
N ASN A 64 -14.91 -15.23 -13.72
CA ASN A 64 -15.98 -16.12 -13.27
C ASN A 64 -15.64 -16.99 -12.04
N VAL A 65 -14.54 -16.71 -11.33
CA VAL A 65 -14.12 -17.48 -10.13
C VAL A 65 -14.04 -16.61 -8.88
N GLY A 66 -13.96 -17.26 -7.72
CA GLY A 66 -14.00 -16.60 -6.42
C GLY A 66 -15.41 -16.21 -6.00
N TYR A 67 -15.61 -16.04 -4.69
CA TYR A 67 -16.92 -15.70 -4.13
C TYR A 67 -17.45 -14.34 -4.63
N GLU A 68 -18.77 -14.20 -4.68
CA GLU A 68 -19.45 -12.99 -5.13
C GLU A 68 -19.15 -11.77 -4.25
N TYR A 69 -18.97 -10.60 -4.86
CA TYR A 69 -18.97 -9.29 -4.18
C TYR A 69 -20.02 -8.37 -4.82
N GLN A 70 -20.44 -7.35 -4.08
CA GLN A 70 -21.48 -6.42 -4.52
C GLN A 70 -20.96 -4.99 -4.59
N LEU A 71 -21.35 -4.30 -5.65
CA LEU A 71 -21.21 -2.85 -5.80
C LEU A 71 -22.33 -2.12 -5.04
N ASP A 72 -22.16 -0.82 -4.84
CA ASP A 72 -23.08 0.01 -4.05
C ASP A 72 -24.50 0.08 -4.64
N ASN A 73 -24.62 -0.08 -5.96
CA ASN A 73 -25.90 -0.15 -6.66
C ASN A 73 -26.59 -1.53 -6.56
N GLY A 74 -25.96 -2.51 -5.92
CA GLY A 74 -26.43 -3.88 -5.77
C GLY A 74 -26.09 -4.82 -6.93
N ALA A 75 -25.26 -4.40 -7.88
CA ALA A 75 -24.73 -5.29 -8.91
C ALA A 75 -23.78 -6.32 -8.28
N SER A 76 -23.97 -7.59 -8.65
CA SER A 76 -23.18 -8.71 -8.14
C SER A 76 -22.15 -9.14 -9.18
N LEU A 77 -20.89 -9.24 -8.77
CA LEU A 77 -19.76 -9.65 -9.61
C LEU A 77 -18.98 -10.79 -8.94
N THR A 78 -18.30 -11.59 -9.76
CA THR A 78 -17.22 -12.48 -9.35
C THR A 78 -15.91 -12.04 -10.03
N GLY A 79 -14.84 -12.79 -9.82
CA GLY A 79 -13.55 -12.53 -10.45
C GLY A 79 -12.67 -11.55 -9.71
N ALA A 80 -11.77 -10.92 -10.47
CA ALA A 80 -10.72 -10.07 -9.95
C ALA A 80 -11.32 -8.86 -9.22
N ARG A 81 -10.57 -8.38 -8.24
CA ARG A 81 -10.95 -7.25 -7.38
C ARG A 81 -9.72 -6.72 -6.66
N VAL A 82 -9.85 -5.55 -6.05
CA VAL A 82 -8.81 -4.93 -5.24
C VAL A 82 -9.27 -4.92 -3.78
N SER A 83 -8.47 -5.49 -2.88
CA SER A 83 -8.69 -5.38 -1.43
C SER A 83 -7.88 -4.22 -0.86
N TYR A 84 -8.40 -3.55 0.16
CA TYR A 84 -7.61 -2.68 1.02
C TYR A 84 -7.26 -3.38 2.33
N PHE A 85 -6.10 -3.04 2.89
CA PHE A 85 -5.64 -3.36 4.23
C PHE A 85 -5.17 -2.07 4.90
N ASP A 86 -5.80 -1.69 5.99
CA ASP A 86 -5.39 -0.54 6.79
C ASP A 86 -4.43 -1.03 7.86
N ILE A 87 -3.20 -0.53 7.86
CA ILE A 87 -2.11 -1.01 8.70
C ILE A 87 -1.66 0.13 9.62
N ASP A 88 -1.60 -0.16 10.92
CA ASP A 88 -1.12 0.78 11.93
C ASP A 88 0.39 1.05 11.76
N LYS A 89 0.76 2.32 11.67
CA LYS A 89 2.14 2.75 11.47
C LYS A 89 3.06 2.37 12.61
N SER A 90 2.56 2.29 13.85
CA SER A 90 3.40 2.07 15.04
C SER A 90 3.62 0.59 15.37
N SER A 91 2.71 -0.28 14.94
CA SER A 91 2.68 -1.69 15.33
C SER A 91 2.75 -2.66 14.16
N LEU A 92 2.57 -2.18 12.92
CA LEU A 92 2.48 -3.00 11.70
C LEU A 92 1.31 -4.00 11.71
N GLU A 93 0.35 -3.85 12.62
CA GLU A 93 -0.84 -4.70 12.71
C GLU A 93 -1.94 -4.18 11.77
N ILE A 94 -2.69 -5.09 11.14
CA ILE A 94 -3.83 -4.73 10.31
C ILE A 94 -5.01 -4.30 11.20
N LEU A 95 -5.53 -3.10 10.97
CA LEU A 95 -6.66 -2.52 11.67
C LEU A 95 -8.00 -2.80 10.99
N ASP A 96 -8.05 -2.79 9.66
CA ASP A 96 -9.27 -3.02 8.88
C ASP A 96 -8.94 -3.59 7.47
N SER A 97 -9.92 -4.22 6.83
CA SER A 97 -9.79 -4.66 5.43
C SER A 97 -11.14 -4.73 4.71
N GLY A 98 -11.14 -4.55 3.40
CA GLY A 98 -12.37 -4.58 2.59
C GLY A 98 -12.14 -4.46 1.09
N LEU A 99 -13.23 -4.35 0.31
CA LEU A 99 -13.16 -4.02 -1.11
C LEU A 99 -12.76 -2.54 -1.29
N ALA A 100 -11.82 -2.25 -2.17
CA ALA A 100 -11.26 -0.90 -2.34
C ALA A 100 -12.14 0.07 -3.16
N TYR A 101 -13.20 -0.42 -3.79
CA TYR A 101 -14.10 0.37 -4.63
C TYR A 101 -15.55 -0.11 -4.45
N ASP A 102 -16.50 0.76 -4.74
CA ASP A 102 -17.94 0.45 -4.67
C ASP A 102 -18.66 0.69 -6.00
N THR A 103 -18.00 1.36 -6.95
CA THR A 103 -18.55 1.76 -8.24
C THR A 103 -17.55 1.50 -9.35
N ILE A 104 -18.02 0.99 -10.49
CA ILE A 104 -17.20 0.76 -11.68
C ILE A 104 -17.82 1.51 -12.87
N TYR A 105 -16.98 2.16 -13.66
CA TYR A 105 -17.30 2.73 -14.96
C TYR A 105 -16.63 1.90 -16.07
N ASN A 106 -17.44 1.36 -16.98
CA ASN A 106 -16.96 0.56 -18.09
C ASN A 106 -16.26 1.42 -19.17
N ARG A 107 -15.75 0.78 -20.23
CA ARG A 107 -15.05 1.47 -21.33
C ARG A 107 -15.89 2.54 -22.05
N ALA A 108 -17.21 2.47 -21.98
CA ALA A 108 -18.12 3.48 -22.53
C ALA A 108 -18.35 4.67 -21.59
N GLY A 109 -17.78 4.63 -20.37
CA GLY A 109 -18.01 5.62 -19.31
C GLY A 109 -19.37 5.45 -18.62
N GLU A 110 -19.99 4.28 -18.75
CA GLU A 110 -21.28 3.96 -18.13
C GLU A 110 -21.05 3.19 -16.82
N VAL A 111 -21.89 3.45 -15.80
CA VAL A 111 -21.84 2.72 -14.53
C VAL A 111 -22.24 1.27 -14.77
N VAL A 112 -21.42 0.34 -14.30
CA VAL A 112 -21.70 -1.10 -14.35
C VAL A 112 -22.85 -1.43 -13.41
N ASP A 113 -23.95 -1.97 -13.94
CA ASP A 113 -25.09 -2.46 -13.15
C ASP A 113 -25.39 -3.95 -13.36
N GLU A 114 -24.72 -4.59 -14.33
CA GLU A 114 -24.65 -6.04 -14.47
C GLU A 114 -23.30 -6.51 -15.02
N ALA A 115 -22.92 -7.76 -14.71
CA ALA A 115 -21.66 -8.36 -15.13
C ALA A 115 -21.38 -8.24 -16.63
N SER A 116 -22.42 -8.31 -17.48
CA SER A 116 -22.31 -8.20 -18.93
C SER A 116 -21.94 -6.81 -19.46
N ASP A 117 -21.92 -5.78 -18.61
CA ASP A 117 -21.41 -4.46 -18.97
C ASP A 117 -19.87 -4.41 -19.08
N LEU A 118 -19.20 -5.45 -18.58
CA LEU A 118 -17.75 -5.65 -18.66
C LEU A 118 -17.40 -6.66 -19.77
N GLU A 119 -16.27 -6.45 -20.44
CA GLU A 119 -15.81 -7.23 -21.60
C GLU A 119 -15.85 -8.74 -21.35
N PHE A 120 -15.48 -9.19 -20.14
CA PHE A 120 -15.36 -10.60 -19.78
C PHE A 120 -16.51 -11.13 -18.90
N GLY A 121 -17.57 -10.33 -18.66
CA GLY A 121 -18.63 -10.72 -17.72
C GLY A 121 -18.20 -10.59 -16.25
N GLY A 122 -17.26 -9.70 -15.95
CA GLY A 122 -16.58 -9.52 -14.67
C GLY A 122 -15.21 -8.87 -14.91
N ILE A 123 -14.51 -8.45 -13.86
CA ILE A 123 -13.10 -8.02 -14.00
C ILE A 123 -12.23 -9.27 -14.07
N ASN A 124 -11.33 -9.34 -15.05
CA ASN A 124 -10.55 -10.53 -15.34
C ASN A 124 -9.06 -10.33 -15.09
N ARG A 125 -8.47 -11.10 -14.15
CA ARG A 125 -7.03 -11.19 -13.93
C ARG A 125 -6.36 -9.82 -13.74
N LEU A 126 -6.74 -9.10 -12.67
CA LEU A 126 -5.95 -7.94 -12.25
C LEU A 126 -4.58 -8.43 -11.77
N CYS A 127 -3.55 -8.27 -12.58
CA CYS A 127 -2.18 -8.72 -12.28
C CYS A 127 -1.47 -7.68 -11.43
N SER A 128 -0.38 -7.09 -11.90
CA SER A 128 0.32 -6.05 -11.16
C SER A 128 -0.46 -4.72 -11.06
N ALA A 129 0.13 -3.74 -10.39
CA ALA A 129 -0.45 -2.44 -10.12
C ALA A 129 0.61 -1.37 -9.92
N ASN A 130 0.19 -0.12 -10.03
CA ASN A 130 0.97 1.01 -9.55
C ASN A 130 0.05 2.03 -8.86
N LEU A 131 0.51 2.60 -7.75
CA LEU A 131 -0.10 3.79 -7.17
C LEU A 131 0.77 5.00 -7.46
N MET A 132 0.17 6.05 -8.00
CA MET A 132 0.87 7.30 -8.29
C MET A 132 0.31 8.41 -7.41
N GLU A 133 1.22 9.15 -6.80
CA GLU A 133 0.90 10.33 -6.02
C GLU A 133 0.53 11.52 -6.92
N ALA A 134 -0.36 12.37 -6.41
CA ALA A 134 -0.71 13.63 -7.07
C ALA A 134 0.53 14.51 -7.21
N TYR A 135 0.79 14.98 -8.42
CA TYR A 135 1.91 15.84 -8.76
C TYR A 135 3.30 15.27 -8.40
N GLN A 136 3.51 13.97 -8.56
CA GLN A 136 4.74 13.29 -8.14
C GLN A 136 6.03 13.90 -8.71
N PHE A 137 5.99 14.54 -9.89
CA PHE A 137 7.14 15.21 -10.51
C PHE A 137 7.28 16.69 -10.17
N GLY A 138 6.58 17.15 -9.13
CA GLY A 138 6.57 18.52 -8.64
C GLY A 138 5.35 19.32 -9.07
N ASN A 139 5.26 20.57 -8.57
CA ASN A 139 4.05 21.39 -8.63
C ASN A 139 3.38 21.45 -10.03
N GLY A 140 2.26 20.74 -10.17
CA GLY A 140 1.42 20.71 -11.38
C GLY A 140 1.82 19.66 -12.43
N ARG A 141 2.93 18.94 -12.25
CA ARG A 141 3.48 17.95 -13.20
C ARG A 141 3.11 16.54 -12.80
N GLY A 142 2.69 15.74 -13.77
CA GLY A 142 2.09 14.44 -13.58
C GLY A 142 0.60 14.51 -13.27
N LEU A 143 0.06 13.42 -12.71
CA LEU A 143 -1.34 13.30 -12.30
C LEU A 143 -1.77 14.42 -11.34
N ALA A 144 -3.04 14.81 -11.41
CA ALA A 144 -3.62 15.82 -10.53
C ALA A 144 -4.15 15.23 -9.21
N ASP A 145 -4.42 13.92 -9.19
CA ASP A 145 -4.96 13.17 -8.07
C ASP A 145 -4.08 11.94 -7.78
N ARG A 146 -4.22 11.36 -6.59
CA ARG A 146 -3.64 10.05 -6.28
C ARG A 146 -4.51 8.99 -6.93
N ILE A 147 -3.91 8.09 -7.72
CA ILE A 147 -4.65 7.09 -8.48
C ILE A 147 -3.95 5.75 -8.36
N TYR A 148 -4.73 4.70 -8.14
CA TYR A 148 -4.28 3.31 -8.20
C TYR A 148 -4.65 2.69 -9.55
N PHE A 149 -3.67 2.18 -10.27
CA PHE A 149 -3.82 1.58 -11.59
C PHE A 149 -3.72 0.07 -11.48
N ALA A 150 -4.69 -0.63 -12.06
CA ALA A 150 -4.69 -2.08 -12.18
C ALA A 150 -5.33 -2.47 -13.51
N GLY A 151 -4.78 -3.47 -14.19
CA GLY A 151 -5.23 -3.85 -15.52
C GLY A 151 -5.46 -5.33 -15.67
N GLU A 152 -6.26 -5.70 -16.66
CA GLU A 152 -6.58 -7.09 -16.95
C GLU A 152 -5.44 -7.74 -17.77
N GLU A 153 -4.70 -8.67 -17.18
CA GLU A 153 -3.64 -9.45 -17.81
C GLU A 153 -4.27 -10.54 -18.68
N THR A 154 -4.80 -10.10 -19.82
CA THR A 154 -5.45 -10.96 -20.80
C THR A 154 -5.46 -10.32 -22.17
N TYR A 155 -5.59 -11.13 -23.21
CA TYR A 155 -5.64 -10.62 -24.58
C TYR A 155 -6.88 -9.73 -24.78
N GLY A 156 -6.67 -8.45 -25.07
CA GLY A 156 -7.74 -7.46 -25.16
C GLY A 156 -8.20 -6.90 -23.80
N GLY A 157 -7.40 -7.02 -22.75
CA GLY A 157 -7.70 -6.49 -21.42
C GLY A 157 -7.90 -4.97 -21.38
N SER A 158 -8.57 -4.49 -20.34
CA SER A 158 -8.70 -3.06 -20.03
C SER A 158 -7.80 -2.66 -18.88
N GLN A 159 -7.22 -1.47 -18.98
CA GLN A 159 -6.63 -0.78 -17.84
C GLN A 159 -7.72 -0.07 -17.03
N PHE A 160 -7.59 -0.06 -15.71
CA PHE A 160 -8.45 0.69 -14.81
C PHE A 160 -7.65 1.70 -13.97
N ALA A 161 -8.31 2.80 -13.61
CA ALA A 161 -7.86 3.80 -12.65
C ALA A 161 -8.87 3.89 -11.51
N LEU A 162 -8.44 3.56 -10.30
CA LEU A 162 -9.17 3.73 -9.06
C LEU A 162 -8.90 5.12 -8.49
N ASP A 163 -9.95 5.94 -8.40
CA ASP A 163 -9.95 7.15 -7.58
C ASP A 163 -10.06 6.74 -6.11
N VAL A 164 -8.91 6.77 -5.41
CA VAL A 164 -8.83 6.32 -4.02
C VAL A 164 -9.52 7.26 -3.02
N GLU A 165 -9.90 8.48 -3.45
CA GLU A 165 -10.68 9.41 -2.62
C GLU A 165 -12.17 9.06 -2.66
N THR A 166 -12.68 8.61 -3.81
CA THR A 166 -14.12 8.39 -4.03
C THR A 166 -14.53 6.92 -4.05
N GLY A 167 -13.61 5.99 -4.27
CA GLY A 167 -13.92 4.56 -4.42
C GLY A 167 -14.49 4.21 -5.81
N GLU A 168 -14.27 5.06 -6.82
CA GLU A 168 -14.72 4.85 -8.19
C GLU A 168 -13.60 4.24 -9.07
N LEU A 169 -13.87 3.09 -9.69
CA LEU A 169 -12.96 2.40 -10.62
C LEU A 169 -13.33 2.70 -12.08
N TRP A 170 -12.42 3.31 -12.83
CA TRP A 170 -12.68 3.78 -14.20
C TRP A 170 -11.87 3.01 -15.24
N ALA A 171 -12.53 2.40 -16.23
CA ALA A 171 -11.84 1.83 -17.38
C ALA A 171 -11.21 2.93 -18.27
N LEU A 172 -10.01 2.67 -18.79
CA LEU A 172 -9.21 3.63 -19.55
C LEU A 172 -9.07 3.20 -21.03
N PRO A 173 -10.07 3.43 -21.88
CA PRO A 173 -10.00 2.98 -23.28
C PRO A 173 -8.91 3.68 -24.10
N TRP A 174 -8.51 4.90 -23.71
CA TRP A 174 -7.48 5.69 -24.38
C TRP A 174 -6.05 5.15 -24.22
N PHE A 175 -5.86 4.25 -23.27
CA PHE A 175 -4.59 3.53 -23.10
C PHE A 175 -4.43 2.40 -24.14
N GLY A 176 -5.49 2.06 -24.89
CA GLY A 176 -5.49 1.00 -25.89
C GLY A 176 -5.86 -0.36 -25.30
N ARG A 177 -5.17 -1.41 -25.76
CA ARG A 177 -5.32 -2.81 -25.31
C ARG A 177 -3.95 -3.42 -25.05
N ALA A 178 -3.82 -4.21 -23.99
CA ALA A 178 -2.65 -5.00 -23.64
C ALA A 178 -3.12 -6.23 -22.84
N ALA A 179 -2.23 -7.20 -22.59
CA ALA A 179 -2.32 -7.97 -21.35
C ALA A 179 -1.60 -7.12 -20.30
N TRP A 180 -2.38 -6.41 -19.49
CA TRP A 180 -1.84 -5.36 -18.63
C TRP A 180 -1.11 -5.97 -17.45
N GLU A 181 0.21 -5.83 -17.44
CA GLU A 181 0.99 -6.12 -16.24
C GLU A 181 0.93 -4.90 -15.32
N SER A 182 1.61 -3.82 -15.70
CA SER A 182 1.52 -2.55 -14.99
C SER A 182 1.81 -1.36 -15.91
N SER A 183 1.68 -0.16 -15.38
CA SER A 183 1.93 1.07 -16.13
C SER A 183 2.45 2.15 -15.21
N THR A 184 3.63 2.71 -15.47
CA THR A 184 4.24 3.71 -14.60
C THR A 184 4.28 5.09 -15.27
N GLU A 185 4.07 6.15 -14.49
CA GLU A 185 4.08 7.52 -15.01
C GLU A 185 5.52 7.97 -15.29
N ILE A 186 5.75 8.63 -16.42
CA ILE A 186 7.03 9.26 -16.77
C ILE A 186 6.85 10.77 -16.91
N ASP A 187 7.84 11.49 -16.42
CA ASP A 187 7.85 12.94 -16.38
C ASP A 187 8.02 13.56 -17.76
N THR A 188 6.94 14.18 -18.25
CA THR A 188 6.92 14.86 -19.57
C THR A 188 7.69 16.18 -19.62
N GLY A 189 8.09 16.74 -18.47
CA GLY A 189 8.57 18.13 -18.43
C GLY A 189 7.47 19.18 -18.29
N ASN A 190 6.21 18.80 -18.50
CA ASN A 190 5.09 19.73 -18.71
C ASN A 190 4.01 19.58 -17.63
N THR A 191 3.24 20.64 -17.40
CA THR A 191 2.15 20.66 -16.40
C THR A 191 0.78 20.31 -16.98
N ASP A 192 0.67 20.32 -18.30
CA ASP A 192 -0.53 20.05 -19.08
C ASP A 192 -0.54 18.66 -19.71
N GLN A 193 0.50 17.84 -19.48
CA GLN A 193 0.62 16.50 -20.03
C GLN A 193 0.99 15.48 -18.95
N VAL A 194 0.53 14.24 -19.17
CA VAL A 194 0.96 13.03 -18.45
C VAL A 194 1.46 12.02 -19.47
N ALA A 195 2.34 11.12 -19.07
CA ALA A 195 2.78 10.01 -19.91
C ALA A 195 3.00 8.75 -19.09
N PHE A 196 2.75 7.59 -19.69
CA PHE A 196 2.84 6.29 -19.03
C PHE A 196 3.56 5.28 -19.91
N ILE A 197 4.62 4.66 -19.40
CA ILE A 197 5.18 3.43 -19.99
C ILE A 197 4.31 2.27 -19.52
N ILE A 198 4.06 1.31 -20.41
CA ILE A 198 3.14 0.20 -20.17
C ILE A 198 3.87 -1.13 -20.36
N GLY A 199 3.77 -1.99 -19.35
CA GLY A 199 4.05 -3.42 -19.40
C GLY A 199 2.89 -4.17 -20.04
N ASP A 200 3.17 -4.86 -21.13
CA ASP A 200 2.22 -5.66 -21.90
C ASP A 200 2.71 -7.11 -21.92
N ASP A 201 2.20 -7.94 -21.01
CA ASP A 201 2.64 -9.32 -20.76
C ASP A 201 2.13 -10.31 -21.85
N ARG A 202 2.17 -9.86 -23.10
CA ARG A 202 1.95 -10.72 -24.26
C ARG A 202 3.30 -11.15 -24.79
N GLY A 203 3.42 -12.44 -25.08
CA GLY A 203 4.67 -13.01 -25.52
C GLY A 203 4.72 -13.30 -27.01
N PRO A 204 5.32 -12.44 -27.87
CA PRO A 204 6.00 -11.16 -27.61
C PRO A 204 5.10 -9.92 -27.77
N ALA A 205 5.57 -8.77 -27.25
CA ALA A 205 4.85 -7.50 -27.29
C ALA A 205 5.79 -6.29 -27.43
N PRO A 206 5.31 -5.15 -27.96
CA PRO A 206 6.06 -3.91 -28.01
C PRO A 206 6.08 -3.18 -26.65
N LEU A 207 7.04 -2.28 -26.45
CA LEU A 207 6.97 -1.28 -25.38
C LEU A 207 6.03 -0.16 -25.81
N LEU A 208 4.95 0.04 -25.05
CA LEU A 208 3.95 1.07 -25.31
C LEU A 208 4.19 2.29 -24.42
N LEU A 209 3.88 3.47 -24.97
CA LEU A 209 3.84 4.74 -24.25
C LEU A 209 2.50 5.42 -24.50
N TYR A 210 1.76 5.74 -23.45
CA TYR A 210 0.61 6.64 -23.52
C TYR A 210 1.04 8.08 -23.22
N VAL A 211 0.52 9.06 -23.95
CA VAL A 211 0.67 10.49 -23.65
C VAL A 211 -0.70 11.16 -23.69
N GLY A 212 -1.10 11.73 -22.56
CA GLY A 212 -2.40 12.36 -22.34
C GLY A 212 -2.33 13.85 -22.10
N GLU A 213 -3.40 14.57 -22.44
CA GLU A 213 -3.52 16.02 -22.25
C GLU A 213 -4.49 16.33 -21.10
N LYS A 214 -4.03 17.08 -20.09
CA LYS A 214 -4.84 17.46 -18.92
C LYS A 214 -5.80 18.60 -19.23
N ASP A 215 -7.07 18.42 -18.88
CA ASP A 215 -8.05 19.52 -18.82
C ASP A 215 -7.95 20.24 -17.48
N ASN A 216 -7.27 21.38 -17.48
CA ASN A 216 -7.11 22.26 -16.31
C ASN A 216 -8.30 23.22 -16.11
N SER A 217 -9.42 23.04 -16.81
CA SER A 217 -10.60 23.88 -16.66
C SER A 217 -11.38 23.57 -15.37
N ALA A 218 -12.04 24.59 -14.82
CA ALA A 218 -12.83 24.40 -13.61
C ALA A 218 -14.01 23.45 -13.86
N GLY A 219 -14.05 22.34 -13.14
CA GLY A 219 -15.09 21.31 -13.27
C GLY A 219 -14.78 20.22 -14.31
N ALA A 220 -13.52 20.09 -14.75
CA ALA A 220 -13.06 18.93 -15.51
C ALA A 220 -13.36 17.62 -14.74
N SER A 221 -13.65 16.54 -15.47
CA SER A 221 -13.89 15.20 -14.91
C SER A 221 -12.62 14.65 -14.25
N PHE A 222 -12.76 13.58 -13.48
CA PHE A 222 -11.62 12.82 -12.92
C PHE A 222 -10.63 12.40 -14.02
N LEU A 223 -11.12 11.76 -15.07
CA LEU A 223 -10.25 11.35 -16.18
C LEU A 223 -9.64 12.55 -16.92
N ALA A 224 -10.42 13.58 -17.24
CA ALA A 224 -9.92 14.73 -18.02
C ALA A 224 -8.85 15.52 -17.28
N ARG A 225 -9.03 15.81 -15.98
CA ARG A 225 -8.04 16.59 -15.21
C ARG A 225 -6.72 15.84 -15.00
N ASN A 226 -6.78 14.52 -15.05
CA ASN A 226 -5.63 13.61 -15.02
C ASN A 226 -5.08 13.26 -16.41
N GLY A 227 -5.69 13.76 -17.48
CA GLY A 227 -5.25 13.48 -18.84
C GLY A 227 -5.45 12.02 -19.26
N LEU A 228 -6.49 11.35 -18.76
CA LEU A 228 -6.76 9.93 -18.99
C LEU A 228 -7.91 9.66 -19.99
N ASP A 229 -8.63 10.69 -20.44
CA ASP A 229 -9.76 10.56 -21.40
C ASP A 229 -9.53 11.23 -22.77
N ASN A 230 -8.28 11.58 -23.06
CA ASN A 230 -7.83 12.09 -24.35
C ASN A 230 -6.30 12.01 -24.46
N GLY A 231 -5.81 11.21 -25.41
CA GLY A 231 -4.37 11.01 -25.55
C GLY A 231 -3.99 10.20 -26.79
N LYS A 232 -2.74 9.76 -26.81
CA LYS A 232 -2.12 9.03 -27.92
C LYS A 232 -1.29 7.89 -27.38
N VAL A 233 -1.25 6.79 -28.13
CA VAL A 233 -0.36 5.66 -27.85
C VAL A 233 0.75 5.63 -28.88
N TYR A 234 1.95 5.32 -28.41
CA TYR A 234 3.16 5.21 -29.19
C TYR A 234 3.81 3.85 -28.91
N VAL A 235 4.65 3.40 -29.84
CA VAL A 235 5.49 2.21 -29.68
C VAL A 235 6.96 2.58 -29.85
N TRP A 236 7.85 1.99 -29.06
CA TRP A 236 9.28 2.24 -29.19
C TRP A 236 9.89 1.50 -30.39
N VAL A 237 10.64 2.22 -31.22
CA VAL A 237 11.30 1.72 -32.44
C VAL A 237 12.80 1.98 -32.36
N ALA A 238 13.62 0.95 -32.52
CA ALA A 238 15.08 1.08 -32.48
C ALA A 238 15.63 1.81 -33.72
N ASP A 239 16.57 2.73 -33.51
CA ASP A 239 17.22 3.50 -34.58
C ASP A 239 18.18 2.65 -35.43
N ASP A 240 18.77 1.63 -34.83
CA ASP A 240 19.75 0.75 -35.47
C ASP A 240 19.12 -0.40 -36.28
N GLY A 241 17.79 -0.51 -36.22
CA GLY A 241 17.01 -1.54 -36.89
C GLY A 241 16.96 -2.88 -36.15
N SER A 242 17.36 -2.93 -34.87
CA SER A 242 17.11 -4.09 -34.01
C SER A 242 15.61 -4.31 -33.84
N GLU A 243 15.14 -5.54 -34.02
CA GLU A 243 13.71 -5.86 -33.96
C GLU A 243 13.32 -6.58 -32.67
N ASP A 244 14.26 -7.29 -32.03
CA ASP A 244 14.00 -8.14 -30.85
C ASP A 244 15.31 -8.59 -30.15
N PRO A 245 15.25 -9.40 -29.07
CA PRO A 245 16.43 -9.88 -28.32
C PRO A 245 17.48 -10.66 -29.13
N ARG A 246 17.18 -11.12 -30.36
CA ARG A 246 18.21 -11.72 -31.23
C ARG A 246 19.23 -10.69 -31.71
N ASP A 247 18.82 -9.44 -31.84
CA ASP A 247 19.64 -8.32 -32.30
C ASP A 247 20.20 -7.48 -31.14
N PHE A 248 19.48 -7.39 -30.02
CA PHE A 248 19.85 -6.62 -28.83
C PHE A 248 19.79 -7.48 -27.55
N ASN A 249 20.95 -7.91 -27.06
CA ASN A 249 21.11 -8.75 -25.84
C ASN A 249 22.44 -8.42 -25.14
N GLY A 250 22.63 -8.92 -23.93
CA GLY A 250 23.85 -8.79 -23.12
C GLY A 250 23.84 -7.59 -22.17
N SER A 251 24.27 -7.83 -20.93
CA SER A 251 24.25 -6.81 -19.88
C SER A 251 25.15 -5.62 -20.24
N GLY A 252 24.68 -4.40 -19.95
CA GLY A 252 25.36 -3.14 -20.23
C GLY A 252 25.30 -2.67 -21.69
N ASN A 253 24.68 -3.42 -22.60
CA ASN A 253 24.43 -2.93 -23.95
C ASN A 253 23.34 -1.87 -23.96
N THR A 254 23.40 -0.96 -24.94
CA THR A 254 22.46 0.16 -25.08
C THR A 254 22.12 0.37 -26.54
N THR A 255 20.87 0.71 -26.81
CA THR A 255 20.40 1.12 -28.13
C THR A 255 19.50 2.36 -28.00
N ALA A 256 19.49 3.20 -29.02
CA ALA A 256 18.66 4.39 -29.07
C ALA A 256 17.42 4.14 -29.93
N GLY A 257 16.34 4.86 -29.67
CA GLY A 257 15.13 4.76 -30.47
C GLY A 257 14.16 5.93 -30.29
N GLU A 258 13.04 5.82 -30.99
CA GLU A 258 11.96 6.82 -31.01
C GLU A 258 10.61 6.15 -30.72
N PHE A 259 9.78 6.81 -29.94
CA PHE A 259 8.38 6.46 -29.76
C PHE A 259 7.55 6.97 -30.95
N VAL A 260 7.00 6.05 -31.73
CA VAL A 260 6.21 6.32 -32.94
C VAL A 260 4.72 6.14 -32.65
N GLU A 261 3.93 7.17 -32.94
CA GLU A 261 2.48 7.18 -32.72
C GLU A 261 1.78 6.09 -33.53
N ILE A 262 0.85 5.38 -32.89
CA ILE A 262 -0.06 4.44 -33.52
C ILE A 262 -1.51 4.93 -33.39
N ASP A 263 -2.29 4.73 -34.45
CA ASP A 263 -3.64 5.30 -34.60
C ASP A 263 -4.69 4.42 -33.92
N ILE A 264 -4.70 4.39 -32.58
CA ILE A 264 -5.58 3.51 -31.81
C ILE A 264 -7.04 3.98 -31.72
N TYR A 265 -7.37 5.20 -32.16
CA TYR A 265 -8.71 5.75 -32.04
C TYR A 265 -9.19 6.37 -33.35
N ARG A 266 -10.15 5.71 -34.00
CA ARG A 266 -10.73 6.08 -35.29
C ARG A 266 -12.25 6.07 -35.25
N PRO A 267 -12.89 7.20 -34.88
CA PRO A 267 -14.34 7.29 -34.83
C PRO A 267 -14.99 7.19 -36.22
N ASP A 268 -14.26 7.43 -37.31
CA ASP A 268 -14.73 7.19 -38.67
C ASP A 268 -14.74 5.69 -39.06
N GLN A 269 -14.09 4.85 -38.27
CA GLN A 269 -14.03 3.39 -38.41
C GLN A 269 -14.73 2.64 -37.26
N ALA A 270 -15.45 3.34 -36.38
CA ALA A 270 -16.21 2.70 -35.30
C ALA A 270 -17.14 1.60 -35.82
N GLY A 271 -17.10 0.43 -35.16
CA GLY A 271 -17.83 -0.78 -35.54
C GLY A 271 -17.30 -1.47 -36.80
N SER A 272 -16.05 -1.23 -37.19
CA SER A 272 -15.45 -1.90 -38.35
C SER A 272 -14.94 -3.31 -38.05
N ALA A 273 -14.60 -3.60 -36.79
CA ALA A 273 -14.27 -4.94 -36.35
C ALA A 273 -15.54 -5.81 -36.34
N VAL A 274 -15.44 -7.02 -36.86
CA VAL A 274 -16.55 -7.97 -36.95
C VAL A 274 -16.04 -9.32 -36.48
N ASP A 275 -16.68 -9.89 -35.47
CA ASP A 275 -16.48 -11.28 -35.03
C ASP A 275 -16.75 -12.24 -36.21
N THR A 276 -15.69 -12.72 -36.85
CA THR A 276 -15.77 -13.55 -38.06
C THR A 276 -15.84 -15.04 -37.74
N ASP A 277 -15.41 -15.45 -36.55
CA ASP A 277 -15.34 -16.85 -36.14
C ASP A 277 -16.46 -17.27 -35.16
N ASN A 278 -17.24 -16.30 -34.66
CA ASN A 278 -18.35 -16.40 -33.71
C ASN A 278 -17.94 -16.94 -32.33
N ASP A 279 -16.74 -16.60 -31.87
CA ASP A 279 -16.30 -16.93 -30.50
C ASP A 279 -16.84 -15.95 -29.43
N GLY A 280 -17.42 -14.82 -29.87
CA GLY A 280 -18.01 -13.79 -29.01
C GLY A 280 -17.06 -12.66 -28.64
N SER A 281 -15.82 -12.67 -29.13
CA SER A 281 -14.83 -11.62 -29.01
C SER A 281 -14.61 -10.93 -30.35
N ILE A 282 -14.12 -9.68 -30.32
CA ILE A 282 -13.61 -8.99 -31.51
C ILE A 282 -12.12 -8.67 -31.38
N GLN A 283 -11.48 -9.04 -30.27
CA GLN A 283 -10.13 -8.58 -29.96
C GLN A 283 -9.07 -9.18 -30.88
N ASP A 284 -9.34 -10.34 -31.46
CA ASP A 284 -8.52 -11.02 -32.46
C ASP A 284 -8.87 -10.64 -33.91
N GLU A 285 -9.83 -9.71 -34.09
CA GLU A 285 -10.32 -9.30 -35.41
C GLU A 285 -9.73 -7.97 -35.87
N PHE A 286 -9.66 -7.76 -37.19
CA PHE A 286 -9.15 -6.50 -37.75
C PHE A 286 -10.18 -5.37 -37.65
N GLY A 287 -9.79 -4.24 -37.08
CA GLY A 287 -10.57 -3.00 -37.12
C GLY A 287 -10.70 -2.32 -35.76
N TYR A 288 -11.78 -1.54 -35.62
CA TYR A 288 -12.07 -0.75 -34.44
C TYR A 288 -13.43 -1.15 -33.87
N ASP A 289 -13.54 -1.14 -32.54
CA ASP A 289 -14.75 -1.42 -31.78
C ASP A 289 -15.84 -0.37 -32.00
N GLU A 290 -17.00 -0.56 -31.38
CA GLU A 290 -18.16 0.35 -31.52
C GLU A 290 -17.90 1.77 -30.96
N LEU A 291 -16.91 1.94 -30.08
CA LEU A 291 -16.49 3.23 -29.56
C LEU A 291 -15.46 3.90 -30.48
N GLY A 292 -14.88 3.15 -31.41
CA GLY A 292 -13.85 3.59 -32.34
C GLY A 292 -12.43 3.31 -31.89
N PHE A 293 -12.21 2.48 -30.86
CA PHE A 293 -10.87 2.06 -30.44
C PHE A 293 -10.43 0.81 -31.16
N ALA A 294 -9.14 0.71 -31.48
CA ALA A 294 -8.56 -0.46 -32.12
C ALA A 294 -8.80 -1.72 -31.27
N THR A 295 -9.10 -2.83 -31.93
CA THR A 295 -9.00 -4.15 -31.30
C THR A 295 -7.54 -4.45 -30.95
N GLN A 296 -7.30 -5.41 -30.05
CA GLN A 296 -5.93 -5.84 -29.75
C GLN A 296 -5.15 -6.21 -31.03
N PHE A 297 -5.79 -6.97 -31.92
CA PHE A 297 -5.20 -7.37 -33.20
C PHE A 297 -4.87 -6.19 -34.12
N GLN A 298 -5.77 -5.20 -34.23
CA GLN A 298 -5.50 -4.00 -35.02
C GLN A 298 -4.34 -3.19 -34.45
N GLN A 299 -4.26 -3.06 -33.11
CA GLN A 299 -3.16 -2.38 -32.45
C GLN A 299 -1.82 -3.06 -32.74
N ASP A 300 -1.77 -4.39 -32.65
CA ASP A 300 -0.57 -5.18 -32.94
C ASP A 300 -0.06 -5.00 -34.37
N VAL A 301 -0.98 -4.96 -35.34
CA VAL A 301 -0.66 -4.68 -36.73
C VAL A 301 -0.12 -3.26 -36.90
N LEU A 302 -0.64 -2.26 -36.19
CA LEU A 302 -0.11 -0.89 -36.22
C LEU A 302 1.30 -0.82 -35.62
N SER A 303 1.54 -1.55 -34.52
CA SER A 303 2.80 -1.56 -33.79
C SER A 303 3.94 -2.22 -34.56
N SER A 304 3.81 -3.49 -34.95
CA SER A 304 4.91 -4.29 -35.51
C SER A 304 4.65 -4.80 -36.93
N GLY A 305 3.39 -4.74 -37.39
CA GLY A 305 2.98 -5.37 -38.65
C GLY A 305 2.82 -6.89 -38.58
N LEU A 306 2.86 -7.48 -37.38
CA LEU A 306 2.71 -8.92 -37.16
C LEU A 306 1.32 -9.29 -36.62
N ASP A 307 0.90 -10.53 -36.90
CA ASP A 307 -0.25 -11.20 -36.26
C ASP A 307 0.25 -12.10 -35.13
N PHE A 308 0.02 -11.66 -33.89
CA PHE A 308 0.37 -12.41 -32.70
C PHE A 308 -0.65 -13.50 -32.33
N ALA A 309 -1.89 -13.40 -32.81
CA ALA A 309 -2.97 -14.35 -32.54
C ALA A 309 -2.86 -15.66 -33.35
N ASN A 310 -2.31 -15.61 -34.57
CA ASN A 310 -2.21 -16.76 -35.48
C ASN A 310 -0.77 -17.13 -35.87
N SER A 311 0.04 -17.50 -34.88
CA SER A 311 1.35 -18.13 -35.11
C SER A 311 2.39 -17.26 -35.84
N PHE A 312 2.43 -15.95 -35.61
CA PHE A 312 3.43 -15.03 -36.19
C PHE A 312 3.42 -15.03 -37.72
N HIS A 313 2.24 -15.11 -38.32
CA HIS A 313 2.14 -14.96 -39.76
C HIS A 313 2.35 -13.48 -40.13
N ASP A 314 3.30 -13.21 -41.03
CA ASP A 314 3.44 -11.92 -41.71
C ASP A 314 2.10 -11.60 -42.39
N VAL A 315 1.30 -10.72 -41.78
CA VAL A 315 0.06 -10.26 -42.39
C VAL A 315 0.47 -9.33 -43.50
N ALA A 316 0.51 -9.87 -44.72
CA ALA A 316 0.69 -9.07 -45.91
C ALA A 316 -0.41 -7.99 -45.99
N LYS A 317 -0.11 -6.81 -45.43
CA LYS A 317 -0.74 -5.48 -45.59
C LYS A 317 -2.19 -5.58 -46.09
N GLN A 318 -3.10 -6.07 -45.25
CA GLN A 318 -4.52 -6.17 -45.61
C GLN A 318 -5.30 -4.85 -45.37
N GLY A 319 -4.60 -3.74 -45.11
CA GLY A 319 -5.16 -2.40 -44.95
C GLY A 319 -4.23 -1.28 -45.47
N THR A 320 -4.72 -0.05 -45.49
CA THR A 320 -4.03 1.16 -45.97
C THR A 320 -3.10 1.79 -44.95
N ASP A 321 -2.98 1.21 -43.76
CA ASP A 321 -2.33 1.84 -42.62
C ASP A 321 -0.85 1.43 -42.52
N THR A 322 0.00 2.38 -42.15
CA THR A 322 1.46 2.21 -42.06
C THR A 322 1.83 1.63 -40.71
N THR A 323 2.65 0.57 -40.71
CA THR A 323 3.20 -0.09 -39.50
C THR A 323 4.36 0.74 -38.93
N ALA A 324 4.47 0.82 -37.60
CA ALA A 324 5.54 1.55 -36.92
C ALA A 324 6.88 0.77 -36.92
N GLY A 325 6.83 -0.56 -36.75
CA GLY A 325 8.02 -1.42 -36.68
C GLY A 325 8.63 -1.46 -35.28
N GLY A 326 7.80 -1.52 -34.24
CA GLY A 326 8.25 -1.55 -32.84
C GLY A 326 9.12 -2.76 -32.51
N PHE A 327 10.08 -2.55 -31.61
CA PHE A 327 10.88 -3.62 -31.03
C PHE A 327 10.01 -4.52 -30.17
N LEU A 328 10.23 -5.83 -30.26
CA LEU A 328 9.43 -6.84 -29.57
C LEU A 328 10.23 -7.46 -28.43
N PHE A 329 9.68 -7.35 -27.23
CA PHE A 329 10.19 -7.94 -26.00
C PHE A 329 9.59 -9.34 -25.79
N SER A 330 10.20 -10.16 -24.92
CA SER A 330 9.76 -11.53 -24.70
C SER A 330 8.38 -11.59 -24.07
N ARG A 331 8.20 -10.90 -22.95
CA ARG A 331 6.93 -10.48 -22.34
C ARG A 331 7.26 -9.31 -21.41
N PRO A 332 6.97 -8.05 -21.78
CA PRO A 332 7.12 -6.90 -20.87
C PRO A 332 6.25 -7.08 -19.63
N GLU A 333 6.88 -7.11 -18.47
CA GLU A 333 6.22 -7.23 -17.17
C GLU A 333 6.21 -5.84 -16.48
N ASP A 334 6.53 -5.80 -15.18
CA ASP A 334 6.44 -4.58 -14.39
C ASP A 334 7.37 -3.45 -14.83
N VAL A 335 6.85 -2.25 -14.65
CA VAL A 335 7.56 -0.99 -14.85
C VAL A 335 7.49 -0.11 -13.61
N ALA A 336 8.62 0.54 -13.28
CA ALA A 336 8.69 1.50 -12.18
C ALA A 336 9.60 2.67 -12.54
N THR A 337 9.16 3.88 -12.21
CA THR A 337 9.90 5.12 -12.47
C THR A 337 11.01 5.32 -11.44
N ASP A 338 12.15 5.85 -11.88
CA ASP A 338 13.26 6.18 -10.98
C ASP A 338 12.84 7.30 -10.00
N PRO A 339 12.91 7.07 -8.68
CA PRO A 339 12.48 8.05 -7.68
C PRO A 339 13.35 9.32 -7.67
N PHE A 340 14.53 9.28 -8.27
CA PHE A 340 15.46 10.41 -8.38
C PHE A 340 15.45 11.09 -9.75
N ASP A 341 14.85 10.47 -10.76
CA ASP A 341 14.83 10.97 -12.13
C ASP A 341 13.60 10.49 -12.91
N GLY A 342 12.52 11.26 -12.83
CA GLY A 342 11.22 10.88 -13.42
C GLY A 342 11.20 10.68 -14.94
N THR A 343 12.29 10.94 -15.66
CA THR A 343 12.40 10.61 -17.10
C THR A 343 12.88 9.17 -17.35
N ARG A 344 13.24 8.43 -16.31
CA ARG A 344 13.72 7.05 -16.40
C ARG A 344 12.77 6.08 -15.74
N ALA A 345 12.64 4.88 -16.31
CA ALA A 345 12.00 3.74 -15.65
C ALA A 345 12.80 2.46 -15.86
N VAL A 346 12.64 1.53 -14.92
CA VAL A 346 13.00 0.13 -15.10
C VAL A 346 11.83 -0.62 -15.75
N LEU A 347 12.15 -1.61 -16.58
CA LEU A 347 11.22 -2.56 -17.17
C LEU A 347 11.74 -3.98 -16.93
N ALA A 348 10.95 -4.83 -16.28
CA ALA A 348 11.15 -6.27 -16.32
C ALA A 348 10.62 -6.83 -17.64
N SER A 349 11.33 -7.79 -18.23
CA SER A 349 10.76 -8.62 -19.27
C SER A 349 11.04 -10.08 -19.00
N THR A 350 9.98 -10.84 -18.74
CA THR A 350 10.13 -12.25 -18.40
C THR A 350 10.44 -13.08 -19.65
N GLY A 351 11.33 -14.06 -19.45
CA GLY A 351 11.87 -14.88 -20.54
C GLY A 351 10.87 -15.93 -21.04
N ARG A 352 10.99 -16.32 -22.31
CA ARG A 352 10.10 -17.33 -22.90
C ARG A 352 10.78 -18.19 -23.96
N THR A 353 10.81 -19.50 -23.70
CA THR A 353 11.47 -20.48 -24.61
C THR A 353 10.85 -20.59 -26.01
N SER A 354 9.61 -20.15 -26.21
CA SER A 354 8.87 -20.31 -27.47
C SER A 354 9.06 -19.17 -28.47
N VAL A 355 9.69 -18.06 -28.06
CA VAL A 355 9.94 -16.88 -28.90
C VAL A 355 11.43 -16.70 -29.16
N PHE A 356 11.76 -15.93 -30.20
CA PHE A 356 13.12 -15.48 -30.52
C PHE A 356 14.18 -16.59 -30.56
N ASP A 357 13.82 -17.81 -30.99
CA ASP A 357 14.72 -18.97 -31.02
C ASP A 357 15.39 -19.29 -29.67
N GLY A 358 14.76 -18.87 -28.56
CA GLY A 358 15.24 -19.06 -27.19
C GLY A 358 16.36 -18.12 -26.76
N PHE A 359 16.64 -17.04 -27.51
CA PHE A 359 17.66 -16.05 -27.14
C PHE A 359 17.35 -15.33 -25.83
N ASP A 360 16.07 -15.18 -25.51
CA ASP A 360 15.63 -14.65 -24.23
C ASP A 360 14.72 -15.65 -23.50
N THR A 361 15.36 -16.71 -23.01
CA THR A 361 14.71 -17.79 -22.25
C THR A 361 14.53 -17.41 -20.78
N TRP A 362 15.47 -16.69 -20.20
CA TRP A 362 15.52 -16.40 -18.76
C TRP A 362 15.05 -15.00 -18.40
N GLY A 363 14.81 -14.12 -19.38
CA GLY A 363 14.33 -12.77 -19.19
C GLY A 363 15.45 -11.74 -19.11
N THR A 364 15.05 -10.48 -19.18
CA THR A 364 15.95 -9.33 -19.25
C THR A 364 15.34 -8.14 -18.52
N THR A 365 16.15 -7.43 -17.74
CA THR A 365 15.75 -6.17 -17.09
C THR A 365 16.37 -5.00 -17.84
N TYR A 366 15.57 -4.00 -18.16
CA TYR A 366 15.95 -2.82 -18.93
C TYR A 366 15.81 -1.54 -18.11
N ILE A 367 16.64 -0.53 -18.41
CA ILE A 367 16.34 0.87 -18.10
C ILE A 367 15.90 1.56 -19.40
N VAL A 368 14.78 2.27 -19.32
CA VAL A 368 14.22 3.14 -20.36
C VAL A 368 14.49 4.58 -19.94
N ASP A 369 15.21 5.35 -20.76
CA ASP A 369 15.48 6.78 -20.51
C ASP A 369 14.83 7.63 -21.59
N VAL A 370 13.79 8.40 -21.23
CA VAL A 370 12.89 9.09 -22.17
C VAL A 370 13.19 10.59 -22.26
N ASP A 371 13.23 11.12 -23.48
CA ASP A 371 13.30 12.57 -23.75
C ASP A 371 12.07 13.02 -24.56
N PHE A 372 11.23 13.87 -23.94
CA PHE A 372 10.09 14.54 -24.57
C PHE A 372 10.54 15.74 -25.40
N GLY A 373 11.34 15.48 -26.41
CA GLY A 373 11.85 16.47 -27.33
C GLY A 373 10.73 17.19 -28.11
N ALA A 374 11.01 18.42 -28.56
CA ALA A 374 10.00 19.25 -29.24
C ALA A 374 9.48 18.72 -30.60
N ASN A 375 10.14 17.72 -31.20
CA ASN A 375 9.77 17.17 -32.52
C ASN A 375 9.52 15.66 -32.51
N ALA A 376 10.02 14.95 -31.48
CA ALA A 376 10.02 13.50 -31.37
C ALA A 376 10.18 13.15 -29.89
N ILE A 377 9.57 12.05 -29.47
CA ILE A 377 9.79 11.46 -28.15
C ILE A 377 10.82 10.35 -28.36
N THR A 378 12.03 10.54 -27.85
CA THR A 378 13.12 9.55 -28.00
C THR A 378 13.32 8.79 -26.71
N ALA A 379 13.84 7.58 -26.78
CA ALA A 379 14.32 6.89 -25.60
C ALA A 379 15.52 5.99 -25.88
N ASP A 380 16.46 5.97 -24.93
CA ASP A 380 17.54 5.00 -24.89
C ASP A 380 17.10 3.79 -24.06
N LEU A 381 17.32 2.58 -24.57
CA LEU A 381 17.16 1.34 -23.82
C LEU A 381 18.52 0.78 -23.43
N ASN A 382 18.72 0.56 -22.13
CA ASN A 382 19.90 -0.07 -21.56
C ASN A 382 19.52 -1.44 -20.97
N ILE A 383 20.27 -2.49 -21.29
CA ILE A 383 20.10 -3.78 -20.64
C ILE A 383 20.83 -3.73 -19.29
N LEU A 384 20.08 -3.61 -18.21
CA LEU A 384 20.62 -3.59 -16.86
C LEU A 384 21.14 -4.97 -16.47
N TYR A 385 20.35 -6.00 -16.77
CA TYR A 385 20.67 -7.38 -16.43
C TYR A 385 20.06 -8.34 -17.47
N ASP A 386 20.90 -9.11 -18.17
CA ASP A 386 20.48 -10.18 -19.07
C ASP A 386 20.64 -11.54 -18.39
N ALA A 387 19.53 -12.19 -18.05
CA ALA A 387 19.56 -13.48 -17.35
C ALA A 387 20.05 -14.63 -18.25
N ASN A 388 20.17 -14.42 -19.57
CA ASN A 388 20.57 -15.45 -20.53
C ASN A 388 22.09 -15.65 -20.59
N GLU A 389 22.87 -14.74 -20.00
CA GLU A 389 24.32 -14.86 -19.93
C GLU A 389 24.73 -16.11 -19.16
N ALA A 390 25.80 -16.78 -19.62
CA ALA A 390 26.08 -18.17 -19.29
C ALA A 390 26.39 -18.44 -17.80
N ASP A 391 26.70 -17.40 -17.03
CA ASP A 391 26.97 -17.43 -15.59
C ASP A 391 25.77 -17.05 -14.72
N LYS A 392 24.65 -16.60 -15.33
CA LYS A 392 23.40 -16.22 -14.67
C LYS A 392 22.39 -17.37 -14.74
N GLN A 393 21.56 -17.42 -15.78
CA GLN A 393 20.58 -18.49 -16.04
C GLN A 393 19.89 -18.98 -14.75
N ASP A 394 19.85 -20.30 -14.52
CA ASP A 394 19.18 -20.87 -13.35
C ASP A 394 19.80 -20.48 -11.97
N PHE A 395 20.97 -19.84 -11.96
CA PHE A 395 21.67 -19.43 -10.73
C PHE A 395 21.51 -17.93 -10.41
N GLY A 396 21.06 -17.13 -11.38
CA GLY A 396 20.83 -15.70 -11.21
C GLY A 396 19.35 -15.36 -10.97
N LEU A 397 18.99 -14.09 -11.15
CA LEU A 397 17.61 -13.64 -11.34
C LEU A 397 17.06 -14.25 -12.63
N ARG A 398 15.88 -14.86 -12.57
CA ARG A 398 15.21 -15.59 -13.64
C ARG A 398 13.78 -15.12 -13.75
N SER A 399 13.31 -14.96 -14.98
CA SER A 399 11.94 -14.57 -15.25
C SER A 399 11.52 -13.37 -14.38
N PRO A 400 12.25 -12.24 -14.49
CA PRO A 400 11.93 -11.05 -13.74
C PRO A 400 10.51 -10.62 -14.08
N ASP A 401 9.75 -10.36 -13.03
CA ASP A 401 8.33 -10.06 -13.07
C ASP A 401 8.10 -8.77 -12.27
N ASN A 402 7.40 -8.84 -11.14
CA ASN A 402 7.11 -7.66 -10.32
C ASN A 402 8.39 -6.94 -9.85
N LEU A 403 8.32 -5.61 -9.79
CA LEU A 403 9.45 -4.81 -9.31
C LEU A 403 9.04 -3.50 -8.65
N ASP A 404 9.99 -2.94 -7.90
CA ASP A 404 9.93 -1.57 -7.41
C ASP A 404 11.31 -0.91 -7.52
N TRP A 405 11.33 0.35 -7.95
CA TRP A 405 12.53 1.18 -7.88
C TRP A 405 12.43 2.02 -6.61
N ALA A 406 12.91 1.43 -5.53
CA ALA A 406 12.72 1.90 -4.17
C ALA A 406 13.40 3.25 -3.90
N ASP A 407 12.92 3.95 -2.87
CA ASP A 407 13.37 5.28 -2.47
C ASP A 407 14.85 5.30 -1.99
N ASP A 408 15.44 4.13 -1.71
CA ASP A 408 16.87 3.98 -1.41
C ASP A 408 17.76 3.94 -2.68
N GLY A 409 17.14 3.87 -3.85
CA GLY A 409 17.77 3.81 -5.16
C GLY A 409 18.02 2.42 -5.71
N LEU A 410 17.76 1.36 -4.95
CA LEU A 410 17.87 -0.02 -5.41
C LEU A 410 16.61 -0.40 -6.20
N ILE A 411 16.78 -1.36 -7.10
CA ILE A 411 15.66 -2.01 -7.79
C ILE A 411 15.45 -3.36 -7.10
N TYR A 412 14.27 -3.56 -6.55
CA TYR A 412 13.82 -4.83 -6.00
C TYR A 412 13.00 -5.56 -7.06
N LEU A 413 13.31 -6.82 -7.34
CA LEU A 413 12.65 -7.63 -8.36
C LEU A 413 12.18 -8.96 -7.79
N GLN A 414 11.05 -9.42 -8.26
CA GLN A 414 10.47 -10.72 -7.96
C GLN A 414 10.53 -11.63 -9.19
N GLU A 415 10.51 -12.95 -8.94
CA GLU A 415 10.50 -13.96 -9.99
C GLU A 415 9.11 -14.60 -10.09
N ASP A 416 8.52 -14.60 -11.30
CA ASP A 416 7.43 -15.50 -11.69
C ASP A 416 7.97 -16.53 -12.69
N ARG A 417 7.69 -17.81 -12.49
CA ARG A 417 8.16 -18.86 -13.38
C ARG A 417 7.38 -18.87 -14.71
N ALA A 418 7.92 -18.19 -15.70
CA ALA A 418 7.46 -18.25 -17.11
C ALA A 418 8.00 -19.44 -17.93
N ILE A 419 8.90 -20.26 -17.36
CA ILE A 419 9.58 -21.38 -18.05
C ILE A 419 9.37 -22.72 -17.35
N SER A 420 9.56 -23.82 -18.08
CA SER A 420 9.37 -25.17 -17.53
C SER A 420 10.23 -25.42 -16.29
N SER A 421 9.68 -26.15 -15.30
CA SER A 421 10.43 -26.70 -14.14
C SER A 421 11.57 -27.66 -14.51
N SER A 422 11.71 -28.04 -15.79
CA SER A 422 12.92 -28.71 -16.27
C SER A 422 14.11 -27.79 -16.48
N LEU A 423 13.87 -26.47 -16.44
CA LEU A 423 14.86 -25.40 -16.46
C LEU A 423 14.88 -24.66 -15.11
N TYR A 424 13.72 -24.13 -14.69
CA TYR A 424 13.60 -23.32 -13.47
C TYR A 424 13.86 -24.13 -12.20
N GLY A 425 14.88 -23.72 -11.44
CA GLY A 425 15.34 -24.39 -10.22
C GLY A 425 15.93 -25.79 -10.47
N ALA A 426 16.00 -26.26 -11.73
CA ALA A 426 16.34 -27.64 -12.04
C ALA A 426 17.82 -27.96 -11.78
N SER A 427 18.69 -26.97 -11.95
CA SER A 427 20.14 -27.07 -11.72
C SER A 427 20.56 -26.44 -10.40
N SER A 428 19.97 -25.30 -10.05
CA SER A 428 20.29 -24.56 -8.82
C SER A 428 19.62 -25.15 -7.58
N GLY A 429 18.41 -25.70 -7.73
CA GLY A 429 17.56 -26.12 -6.61
C GLY A 429 16.90 -24.95 -5.88
N GLU A 430 16.93 -23.76 -6.48
CA GLU A 430 16.49 -22.50 -5.88
C GLU A 430 15.05 -22.20 -6.30
N GLU A 431 14.22 -21.82 -5.32
CA GLU A 431 12.84 -21.40 -5.53
C GLU A 431 12.73 -19.95 -6.06
N SER A 432 11.53 -19.52 -6.44
CA SER A 432 11.15 -18.12 -6.67
C SER A 432 11.59 -17.24 -5.50
N SER A 433 12.12 -16.08 -5.86
CA SER A 433 12.94 -15.27 -4.98
C SER A 433 12.73 -13.78 -5.20
N VAL A 434 13.06 -13.01 -4.17
CA VAL A 434 13.23 -11.56 -4.27
C VAL A 434 14.72 -11.27 -4.49
N TRP A 435 15.01 -10.37 -5.40
CA TRP A 435 16.34 -9.92 -5.79
C TRP A 435 16.48 -8.41 -5.66
N THR A 436 17.72 -7.95 -5.53
CA THR A 436 18.08 -6.53 -5.57
C THR A 436 19.15 -6.27 -6.62
N ILE A 437 19.09 -5.14 -7.30
CA ILE A 437 20.13 -4.61 -8.20
C ILE A 437 20.37 -3.14 -7.83
N ASP A 438 21.63 -2.73 -7.73
CA ASP A 438 22.02 -1.31 -7.64
C ASP A 438 22.26 -0.78 -9.08
N PRO A 439 21.32 -0.01 -9.65
CA PRO A 439 21.44 0.51 -11.00
C PRO A 439 22.51 1.60 -11.15
N PHE A 440 22.98 2.17 -10.04
CA PHE A 440 23.96 3.25 -10.02
C PHE A 440 25.40 2.76 -9.81
N ALA A 441 25.58 1.46 -9.55
CA ALA A 441 26.89 0.84 -9.49
C ALA A 441 27.65 0.94 -10.83
N ALA A 442 28.98 0.81 -10.76
CA ALA A 442 29.81 0.86 -11.97
C ALA A 442 29.53 -0.31 -12.93
N ASP A 443 29.18 -1.47 -12.38
CA ASP A 443 28.82 -2.70 -13.10
C ASP A 443 27.51 -3.26 -12.46
N PRO A 444 26.33 -2.68 -12.79
CA PRO A 444 25.07 -2.98 -12.10
C PRO A 444 24.69 -4.46 -12.08
N ASP A 445 24.92 -5.17 -13.19
CA ASP A 445 24.56 -6.58 -13.33
C ASP A 445 25.28 -7.50 -12.32
N THR A 446 26.44 -7.08 -11.82
CA THR A 446 27.20 -7.81 -10.79
C THR A 446 26.69 -7.59 -9.37
N THR A 447 25.77 -6.65 -9.18
CA THR A 447 25.17 -6.34 -7.87
C THR A 447 23.92 -7.17 -7.58
N ALA A 448 23.39 -7.86 -8.59
CA ALA A 448 22.23 -8.74 -8.49
C ALA A 448 22.38 -9.73 -7.32
N THR A 449 21.58 -9.53 -6.26
CA THR A 449 21.67 -10.30 -5.02
C THR A 449 20.30 -10.82 -4.61
N ARG A 450 20.20 -12.13 -4.37
CA ARG A 450 18.99 -12.75 -3.83
C ARG A 450 18.84 -12.40 -2.36
N VAL A 451 17.73 -11.77 -1.99
CA VAL A 451 17.47 -11.25 -0.64
C VAL A 451 16.37 -11.99 0.10
N ALA A 452 15.49 -12.71 -0.61
CA ALA A 452 14.51 -13.61 -0.01
C ALA A 452 14.17 -14.75 -0.98
N GLN A 453 13.60 -15.84 -0.47
CA GLN A 453 13.19 -16.99 -1.29
C GLN A 453 12.04 -17.75 -0.64
N MET A 454 11.16 -18.33 -1.45
CA MET A 454 10.05 -19.16 -0.94
C MET A 454 10.51 -20.28 0.00
N ASP A 455 9.75 -20.47 1.08
CA ASP A 455 9.84 -21.59 2.01
C ASP A 455 8.59 -22.47 1.89
N ARG A 456 8.72 -23.55 1.11
CA ARG A 456 7.65 -24.54 0.89
C ARG A 456 7.25 -25.33 2.15
N SER A 457 7.93 -25.11 3.29
CA SER A 457 7.48 -25.63 4.57
C SER A 457 6.46 -24.73 5.28
N GLY A 458 6.27 -23.51 4.78
CA GLY A 458 5.33 -22.48 5.24
C GLY A 458 3.84 -22.77 5.04
N VAL A 459 3.42 -24.03 5.18
CA VAL A 459 2.04 -24.46 4.92
C VAL A 459 1.19 -24.30 6.18
N PRO A 460 0.06 -23.55 6.13
CA PRO A 460 -0.90 -23.48 7.23
C PRO A 460 -1.39 -24.86 7.67
N SER A 461 -1.66 -25.03 8.96
CA SER A 461 -1.91 -26.37 9.54
C SER A 461 -3.17 -27.09 9.02
N ASP A 462 -4.10 -26.34 8.43
CA ASP A 462 -5.34 -26.83 7.84
C ASP A 462 -5.29 -26.91 6.30
N GLN A 463 -4.19 -26.49 5.68
CA GLN A 463 -3.96 -26.52 4.24
C GLN A 463 -2.92 -27.59 3.85
N THR A 464 -2.84 -27.92 2.57
CA THR A 464 -1.90 -28.88 1.99
C THR A 464 -1.27 -28.31 0.72
N ASP A 465 0.05 -28.36 0.62
CA ASP A 465 0.77 -28.18 -0.65
C ASP A 465 0.63 -29.45 -1.50
N SER A 466 -0.12 -29.38 -2.60
CA SER A 466 -0.34 -30.51 -3.49
C SER A 466 0.89 -30.88 -4.33
N ASP A 467 1.81 -29.93 -4.55
CA ASP A 467 2.93 -30.04 -5.48
C ASP A 467 4.25 -29.53 -4.87
N PRO A 468 4.69 -30.03 -3.70
CA PRO A 468 5.77 -29.47 -2.88
C PRO A 468 7.18 -29.62 -3.47
N THR A 469 7.30 -30.14 -4.69
CA THR A 469 8.56 -30.28 -5.43
C THR A 469 8.57 -29.51 -6.74
N ASP A 470 7.48 -28.83 -7.09
CA ASP A 470 7.42 -27.98 -8.28
C ASP A 470 7.92 -26.59 -7.94
N LEU A 471 9.22 -26.37 -8.13
CA LEU A 471 9.84 -25.05 -7.93
C LEU A 471 9.28 -24.05 -8.95
N GLY A 472 8.89 -22.88 -8.48
CA GLY A 472 8.24 -21.79 -9.18
C GLY A 472 6.73 -21.97 -9.31
N ASP A 473 6.15 -22.88 -8.54
CA ASP A 473 4.70 -22.99 -8.39
C ASP A 473 4.17 -22.07 -7.28
N TRP A 474 5.05 -21.59 -6.39
CA TRP A 474 4.75 -20.45 -5.54
C TRP A 474 5.53 -19.25 -6.07
N GLU A 475 4.88 -18.10 -6.09
CA GLU A 475 5.36 -16.89 -6.76
C GLU A 475 5.50 -15.78 -5.74
N SER A 476 6.60 -15.06 -5.80
CA SER A 476 6.72 -13.78 -5.09
C SER A 476 6.06 -12.76 -5.98
N SER A 477 5.10 -12.00 -5.47
CA SER A 477 4.38 -11.03 -6.27
C SER A 477 4.08 -9.79 -5.44
N GLY A 478 3.88 -8.66 -6.14
CA GLY A 478 3.78 -7.30 -5.58
C GLY A 478 4.93 -6.95 -4.64
N ILE A 479 5.72 -5.92 -4.93
CA ILE A 479 6.72 -5.41 -3.97
C ILE A 479 6.70 -3.90 -3.98
N LEU A 480 6.81 -3.29 -2.80
CA LEU A 480 6.85 -1.84 -2.63
C LEU A 480 7.78 -1.47 -1.48
N ASP A 481 8.59 -0.44 -1.66
CA ASP A 481 9.18 0.31 -0.55
C ASP A 481 8.10 1.15 0.14
N VAL A 482 7.84 0.82 1.41
CA VAL A 482 6.87 1.52 2.25
C VAL A 482 7.54 2.19 3.44
N SER A 483 8.87 2.24 3.46
CA SER A 483 9.64 2.70 4.61
C SER A 483 9.19 4.07 5.09
N THR A 484 9.11 5.03 4.17
CA THR A 484 8.75 6.42 4.49
C THR A 484 7.28 6.56 4.95
N LEU A 485 6.37 5.76 4.40
CA LEU A 485 4.96 5.71 4.84
C LEU A 485 4.83 5.26 6.29
N PHE A 486 5.71 4.35 6.72
CA PHE A 486 5.80 3.82 8.08
C PHE A 486 6.81 4.56 8.97
N GLY A 487 7.35 5.70 8.51
CA GLY A 487 8.24 6.56 9.31
C GLY A 487 9.69 6.08 9.42
N ASN A 488 10.10 5.14 8.59
CA ASN A 488 11.46 4.57 8.54
C ASN A 488 12.30 5.20 7.42
N ASP A 489 13.63 4.98 7.44
CA ASP A 489 14.51 5.46 6.37
C ASP A 489 14.26 4.67 5.07
N PRO A 490 14.40 5.27 3.88
CA PRO A 490 14.20 4.59 2.59
C PRO A 490 14.91 3.23 2.50
N GLY A 491 14.21 2.22 1.96
CA GLY A 491 14.73 0.86 1.80
C GLY A 491 14.90 0.05 3.09
N GLU A 492 14.36 0.48 4.25
CA GLU A 492 14.40 -0.32 5.48
C GLU A 492 13.25 -1.32 5.60
N LEU A 493 12.07 -0.98 5.09
CA LEU A 493 10.84 -1.76 5.21
C LEU A 493 10.10 -1.84 3.87
N LEU A 494 10.09 -3.03 3.29
CA LEU A 494 9.34 -3.35 2.09
C LEU A 494 8.07 -4.12 2.47
N ILE A 495 7.03 -4.04 1.65
CA ILE A 495 5.88 -4.94 1.71
C ILE A 495 5.80 -5.76 0.44
N LEU A 496 5.51 -7.05 0.58
CA LEU A 496 5.33 -7.96 -0.54
C LEU A 496 4.30 -9.04 -0.27
N ASN A 497 3.86 -9.73 -1.31
CA ASN A 497 2.97 -10.87 -1.17
C ASN A 497 3.48 -12.15 -1.85
N VAL A 498 2.75 -13.24 -1.60
CA VAL A 498 3.03 -14.59 -2.09
C VAL A 498 1.76 -15.16 -2.70
N GLN A 499 1.88 -15.68 -3.91
CA GLN A 499 0.88 -16.52 -4.55
C GLN A 499 1.26 -17.99 -4.37
N ALA A 500 0.48 -18.73 -3.56
CA ALA A 500 0.79 -20.12 -3.25
C ALA A 500 -0.14 -21.06 -4.04
N HIS A 501 0.12 -21.24 -5.33
CA HIS A 501 -0.83 -21.88 -6.26
C HIS A 501 -1.27 -23.30 -5.90
N SER A 502 -0.43 -24.07 -5.23
CA SER A 502 -0.75 -25.44 -4.80
C SER A 502 -1.57 -25.52 -3.51
N LEU A 503 -1.75 -24.42 -2.78
CA LEU A 503 -2.59 -24.37 -1.58
C LEU A 503 -4.04 -24.11 -2.00
N ARG A 504 -4.90 -25.13 -1.92
CA ARG A 504 -6.29 -25.06 -2.44
C ARG A 504 -7.34 -25.76 -1.56
N ASP A 505 -7.02 -26.05 -0.32
CA ASP A 505 -7.89 -26.77 0.63
C ASP A 505 -7.98 -26.06 1.99
N GLY A 506 -8.44 -26.76 3.03
CA GLY A 506 -8.60 -26.16 4.35
C GLY A 506 -9.62 -25.03 4.37
N ASN A 507 -9.29 -23.93 5.05
CA ASN A 507 -10.14 -22.74 5.13
C ASN A 507 -10.23 -21.93 3.83
N ILE A 508 -9.42 -22.23 2.80
CA ILE A 508 -9.58 -21.65 1.45
C ILE A 508 -10.94 -22.07 0.87
N ILE A 509 -11.38 -23.31 1.14
CA ILE A 509 -12.64 -23.88 0.65
C ILE A 509 -13.71 -24.09 1.73
N ASN A 510 -13.36 -24.20 3.01
CA ASN A 510 -14.32 -24.59 4.07
C ASN A 510 -14.76 -23.42 4.97
N LYS A 511 -14.65 -22.16 4.53
CA LYS A 511 -15.12 -21.03 5.33
C LYS A 511 -16.62 -21.20 5.67
N PRO A 512 -17.02 -21.20 6.95
CA PRO A 512 -18.42 -21.24 7.33
C PRO A 512 -19.18 -20.05 6.71
N GLY A 513 -20.14 -20.34 5.83
CA GLY A 513 -20.98 -19.32 5.17
C GLY A 513 -20.61 -18.96 3.74
N LEU A 514 -19.57 -19.58 3.16
CA LEU A 514 -19.16 -19.38 1.76
C LEU A 514 -19.63 -20.57 0.87
N ASP A 515 -20.92 -20.88 0.96
CA ASP A 515 -21.66 -21.71 -0.01
C ASP A 515 -22.67 -20.76 -0.64
N THR A 516 -22.15 -19.87 -1.50
CA THR A 516 -22.86 -18.68 -1.97
C THR A 516 -24.13 -19.02 -2.74
N ASP A 517 -24.17 -20.17 -3.42
CA ASP A 517 -25.35 -20.65 -4.14
C ASP A 517 -26.24 -21.60 -3.31
N GLY A 518 -25.77 -22.05 -2.15
CA GLY A 518 -26.52 -22.88 -1.19
C GLY A 518 -26.82 -24.29 -1.71
N ASP A 519 -26.06 -24.78 -2.69
CA ASP A 519 -26.27 -26.09 -3.30
C ASP A 519 -25.66 -27.25 -2.49
N GLY A 520 -24.84 -26.90 -1.49
CA GLY A 520 -24.14 -27.83 -0.60
C GLY A 520 -22.80 -28.33 -1.13
N THR A 521 -22.29 -27.74 -2.22
CA THR A 521 -21.04 -28.07 -2.91
C THR A 521 -20.19 -26.81 -3.08
N VAL A 522 -19.12 -26.68 -2.29
CA VAL A 522 -18.18 -25.56 -2.50
C VAL A 522 -17.38 -25.79 -3.78
N THR A 523 -17.54 -24.92 -4.78
CA THR A 523 -16.74 -24.92 -6.01
C THR A 523 -15.67 -23.81 -5.98
N ALA A 524 -14.85 -23.69 -7.03
CA ALA A 524 -13.92 -22.57 -7.20
C ALA A 524 -14.62 -21.20 -7.29
N ASN A 525 -15.93 -21.19 -7.55
CA ASN A 525 -16.75 -19.99 -7.60
C ASN A 525 -17.30 -19.60 -6.23
N ASP A 526 -17.12 -20.45 -5.22
CA ASP A 526 -17.64 -20.26 -3.85
C ASP A 526 -16.50 -20.14 -2.83
N ASN A 527 -15.26 -19.97 -3.28
CA ASN A 527 -14.08 -20.08 -2.42
C ASN A 527 -13.03 -18.97 -2.65
N LEU A 528 -11.90 -19.04 -1.94
CA LEU A 528 -10.80 -18.08 -2.06
C LEU A 528 -9.77 -18.42 -3.15
N VAL A 529 -10.05 -19.44 -3.98
CA VAL A 529 -9.30 -19.91 -5.15
C VAL A 529 -7.94 -20.56 -4.84
N GLN A 530 -7.05 -19.86 -4.14
CA GLN A 530 -5.68 -20.30 -3.81
C GLN A 530 -5.21 -19.73 -2.46
N GLY A 531 -4.10 -20.23 -1.94
CA GLY A 531 -3.44 -19.69 -0.75
C GLY A 531 -2.48 -18.56 -1.09
N GLY A 532 -1.86 -17.99 -0.06
CA GLY A 532 -0.89 -16.90 -0.19
C GLY A 532 -0.72 -16.15 1.12
N GLN A 533 0.18 -15.17 1.11
CA GLN A 533 0.46 -14.30 2.26
C GLN A 533 0.73 -12.87 1.82
N LEU A 534 0.45 -11.93 2.71
CA LEU A 534 0.96 -10.55 2.66
C LEU A 534 1.92 -10.38 3.83
N ALA A 535 3.09 -9.77 3.60
CA ALA A 535 4.16 -9.72 4.58
C ALA A 535 5.05 -8.48 4.42
N PHE A 536 5.70 -8.09 5.51
CA PHE A 536 6.83 -7.18 5.47
C PHE A 536 8.13 -7.94 5.20
N LEU A 537 9.02 -7.32 4.44
CA LEU A 537 10.40 -7.73 4.25
C LEU A 537 11.30 -6.60 4.75
N THR A 538 11.90 -6.80 5.93
CA THR A 538 12.78 -5.83 6.57
C THR A 538 14.22 -6.08 6.16
N THR A 539 14.95 -5.02 5.84
CA THR A 539 16.32 -5.12 5.33
C THR A 539 17.35 -5.29 6.46
N PRO A 540 18.55 -5.82 6.16
CA PRO A 540 19.57 -6.04 7.17
C PRO A 540 20.00 -4.71 7.79
N ASP A 541 20.18 -4.71 9.11
CA ASP A 541 20.60 -3.54 9.89
C ASP A 541 19.57 -2.38 9.93
N ALA A 542 18.33 -2.59 9.47
CA ALA A 542 17.24 -1.63 9.61
C ALA A 542 17.01 -1.26 11.08
N SER A 543 16.70 0.00 11.34
CA SER A 543 16.38 0.54 12.66
C SER A 543 14.95 1.10 12.67
N LEU A 544 13.99 0.18 12.67
CA LEU A 544 12.59 0.54 12.53
C LEU A 544 12.08 1.31 13.75
N ILE A 545 11.23 2.32 13.55
CA ILE A 545 10.56 3.04 14.66
C ILE A 545 9.57 2.16 15.43
N GLN A 546 9.25 0.98 14.88
CA GLN A 546 8.39 0.00 15.52
C GLN A 546 9.16 -0.87 16.54
N ASP A 547 10.49 -0.87 16.48
CA ASP A 547 11.35 -1.58 17.43
C ASP A 547 11.38 -0.89 18.79
N SER A 548 11.06 -1.65 19.85
CA SER A 548 11.12 -1.10 21.19
C SER A 548 12.56 -0.89 21.66
N GLN A 549 12.93 0.35 22.01
CA GLN A 549 14.24 0.67 22.57
C GLN A 549 14.22 0.73 24.09
N LEU A 550 15.37 0.44 24.71
CA LEU A 550 15.62 0.74 26.12
C LEU A 550 16.47 2.00 26.21
N VAL A 551 15.85 3.09 26.66
CA VAL A 551 16.49 4.39 26.86
C VAL A 551 16.80 4.54 28.35
N SER A 552 18.06 4.86 28.67
CA SER A 552 18.51 4.99 30.06
C SER A 552 19.21 6.32 30.31
N GLY A 553 18.75 7.03 31.34
CA GLY A 553 19.41 8.20 31.90
C GLY A 553 20.56 7.85 32.84
N SER A 554 20.92 8.81 33.67
CA SER A 554 22.03 8.78 34.60
C SER A 554 21.57 8.68 36.05
N THR A 555 22.27 9.36 36.97
CA THR A 555 21.88 9.44 38.40
C THR A 555 21.81 10.90 38.86
N GLY A 556 21.89 11.82 37.91
CA GLY A 556 21.58 13.23 38.10
C GLY A 556 20.64 13.66 36.99
N ALA A 557 20.27 14.94 36.99
CA ALA A 557 19.32 15.50 36.03
C ALA A 557 19.68 15.19 34.57
N ASP A 558 18.75 14.57 33.87
CA ASP A 558 18.81 14.24 32.45
C ASP A 558 17.77 15.05 31.65
N THR A 559 18.01 15.21 30.36
CA THR A 559 17.03 15.73 29.40
C THR A 559 17.02 14.75 28.24
N LEU A 560 15.88 14.11 27.99
CA LEU A 560 15.68 13.13 26.93
C LEU A 560 14.56 13.59 26.01
N ILE A 561 14.88 13.82 24.74
CA ILE A 561 13.95 14.36 23.74
C ILE A 561 13.69 13.31 22.64
N GLY A 562 12.42 12.95 22.43
CA GLY A 562 11.99 12.09 21.34
C GLY A 562 12.29 12.72 19.96
N GLY A 563 12.72 11.91 19.00
CA GLY A 563 13.24 12.35 17.70
C GLY A 563 14.66 12.95 17.74
N ALA A 564 15.32 13.02 18.91
CA ALA A 564 16.68 13.53 19.04
C ALA A 564 17.61 12.58 19.82
N ASP A 565 17.21 12.14 21.01
CA ASP A 565 17.97 11.22 21.85
C ASP A 565 17.54 9.76 21.68
N PHE A 566 16.30 9.54 21.24
CA PHE A 566 15.65 8.26 20.94
C PHE A 566 14.47 8.53 19.97
N ASP A 567 13.85 7.51 19.37
CA ASP A 567 12.79 7.73 18.37
C ASP A 567 11.46 8.23 18.98
N GLY A 568 11.14 7.85 20.23
CA GLY A 568 9.95 8.34 20.93
C GLY A 568 8.71 7.47 20.73
N ILE A 569 8.87 6.24 20.23
CA ILE A 569 7.78 5.37 19.78
C ILE A 569 8.01 3.96 20.33
N ASN A 570 7.02 3.43 21.07
CA ASN A 570 7.07 2.06 21.62
C ASN A 570 8.28 1.78 22.54
N ASP A 571 8.84 2.82 23.18
CA ASP A 571 10.07 2.69 23.97
C ASP A 571 9.85 2.36 25.43
N THR A 572 10.93 1.96 26.10
CA THR A 572 11.03 1.95 27.56
C THR A 572 12.09 2.97 28.00
N VAL A 573 11.65 4.03 28.66
CA VAL A 573 12.52 5.12 29.14
C VAL A 573 12.68 5.02 30.66
N PHE A 574 13.92 5.07 31.15
CA PHE A 574 14.26 5.05 32.57
C PHE A 574 15.33 6.09 32.89
N THR A 575 15.03 7.15 33.64
CA THR A 575 16.02 8.21 33.97
C THR A 575 16.63 8.04 35.36
N GLY A 576 15.86 7.55 36.33
CA GLY A 576 16.36 7.03 37.60
C GLY A 576 16.32 8.03 38.74
N ALA A 577 17.34 8.88 38.89
CA ALA A 577 17.36 9.88 39.95
C ALA A 577 17.93 11.19 39.44
N GLY A 578 17.36 12.32 39.84
CA GLY A 578 17.60 13.60 39.19
C GLY A 578 16.30 14.37 39.10
N GLY A 579 16.36 15.65 38.72
CA GLY A 579 15.14 16.29 38.21
C GLY A 579 15.24 16.21 36.70
N ASP A 580 14.51 15.29 36.12
CA ASP A 580 14.67 14.85 34.74
C ASP A 580 13.59 15.47 33.86
N GLU A 581 13.93 15.75 32.59
CA GLU A 581 12.98 16.22 31.58
C GLU A 581 12.89 15.19 30.47
N ILE A 582 11.69 14.64 30.24
CA ILE A 582 11.42 13.63 29.21
C ILE A 582 10.33 14.18 28.32
N ASP A 583 10.63 14.45 27.06
CA ASP A 583 9.65 14.98 26.11
C ASP A 583 9.58 14.12 24.86
N VAL A 584 8.58 13.22 24.80
CA VAL A 584 8.36 12.36 23.62
C VAL A 584 7.67 13.13 22.48
N THR A 585 7.03 14.26 22.76
CA THR A 585 6.15 14.94 21.79
C THR A 585 6.91 15.54 20.60
N PHE A 586 8.23 15.71 20.75
CA PHE A 586 9.13 16.12 19.66
C PHE A 586 9.32 15.05 18.57
N ALA A 587 8.97 13.78 18.83
CA ALA A 587 9.00 12.71 17.83
C ALA A 587 7.90 12.85 16.74
N GLY A 588 6.97 13.79 16.90
CA GLY A 588 5.97 14.10 15.88
C GLY A 588 4.68 13.31 16.04
N GLY A 589 3.94 13.12 14.93
CA GLY A 589 2.58 12.56 14.96
C GLY A 589 2.47 11.11 15.43
N LEU A 590 3.56 10.34 15.33
CA LEU A 590 3.63 8.95 15.75
C LEU A 590 4.14 8.77 17.19
N ALA A 591 4.50 9.86 17.88
CA ALA A 591 5.01 9.83 19.24
C ALA A 591 4.01 9.17 20.20
N GLY A 592 4.41 8.08 20.85
CA GLY A 592 3.50 7.38 21.74
C GLY A 592 3.86 5.93 22.06
N ASN A 593 2.95 5.29 22.78
CA ASN A 593 3.04 3.89 23.22
C ASN A 593 4.28 3.54 24.06
N ASN A 594 4.92 4.56 24.66
CA ASN A 594 6.10 4.43 25.49
C ASN A 594 5.76 3.97 26.92
N ARG A 595 6.77 3.45 27.61
CA ARG A 595 6.78 3.14 29.04
C ARG A 595 7.84 4.00 29.71
N ILE A 596 7.42 5.06 30.39
CA ILE A 596 8.30 6.09 30.94
C ILE A 596 8.34 5.96 32.46
N PHE A 597 9.55 5.84 33.02
CA PHE A 597 9.81 5.76 34.45
C PHE A 597 10.88 6.81 34.83
N SER A 598 10.48 7.95 35.39
CA SER A 598 11.43 9.03 35.69
C SER A 598 12.16 8.80 37.03
N GLY A 599 11.44 8.30 38.04
CA GLY A 599 12.06 7.65 39.20
C GLY A 599 12.07 8.53 40.44
N SER A 600 13.13 9.31 40.70
CA SER A 600 13.21 10.11 41.92
C SER A 600 13.81 11.50 41.73
N GLY A 601 13.10 12.51 42.21
CA GLY A 601 13.39 13.92 42.08
C GLY A 601 12.16 14.64 41.55
N ALA A 602 12.31 15.87 41.09
CA ALA A 602 11.18 16.63 40.55
C ALA A 602 11.31 16.60 39.02
N ASP A 603 10.52 15.75 38.39
CA ASP A 603 10.62 15.41 36.97
C ASP A 603 9.54 16.11 36.15
N ALA A 604 9.84 16.37 34.88
CA ALA A 604 8.90 16.90 33.90
C ALA A 604 8.74 15.87 32.76
N ILE A 605 7.52 15.36 32.55
CA ILE A 605 7.24 14.32 31.56
C ILE A 605 6.17 14.80 30.58
N PHE A 606 6.50 14.93 29.31
CA PHE A 606 5.55 15.20 28.23
C PHE A 606 5.27 13.90 27.50
N VAL A 607 4.00 13.45 27.55
CA VAL A 607 3.57 12.14 27.04
C VAL A 607 2.84 12.28 25.71
N GLY A 608 3.02 11.29 24.84
CA GLY A 608 2.30 11.09 23.59
C GLY A 608 1.09 10.17 23.74
N ASP A 609 0.50 9.79 22.60
CA ASP A 609 -0.68 8.92 22.58
C ASP A 609 -0.36 7.52 23.12
N GLY A 610 -1.24 6.98 23.95
CA GLY A 610 -1.11 5.61 24.47
C GLY A 610 0.01 5.38 25.50
N ASP A 611 0.82 6.41 25.80
CA ASP A 611 1.95 6.35 26.73
C ASP A 611 1.54 5.89 28.14
N ARG A 612 2.52 5.29 28.83
CA ARG A 612 2.42 4.92 30.24
C ARG A 612 3.54 5.60 31.01
N ALA A 613 3.22 6.60 31.79
CA ALA A 613 4.21 7.39 32.53
C ALA A 613 4.05 7.23 34.06
N PHE A 614 5.20 7.15 34.73
CA PHE A 614 5.31 7.04 36.19
C PHE A 614 6.36 8.06 36.68
N GLY A 615 5.91 9.10 37.39
CA GLY A 615 6.78 10.13 37.97
C GLY A 615 7.67 9.57 39.09
N GLY A 616 7.05 8.84 40.02
CA GLY A 616 7.76 8.07 41.02
C GLY A 616 7.82 8.79 42.36
N SER A 617 8.88 9.53 42.67
CA SER A 617 8.98 10.22 43.96
C SER A 617 9.59 11.61 43.86
N GLY A 618 8.96 12.58 44.49
CA GLY A 618 9.23 14.01 44.36
C GLY A 618 8.02 14.70 43.74
N ASP A 619 8.09 16.03 43.60
CA ASP A 619 6.96 16.83 43.10
C ASP A 619 7.10 16.92 41.57
N ASP A 620 6.34 16.11 40.84
CA ASP A 620 6.48 15.91 39.38
C ASP A 620 5.47 16.74 38.57
N GLU A 621 5.84 17.09 37.33
CA GLU A 621 4.97 17.73 36.35
C GLU A 621 4.76 16.80 35.14
N ILE A 622 3.53 16.37 34.87
CA ILE A 622 3.22 15.44 33.78
C ILE A 622 2.22 16.07 32.80
N PHE A 623 2.61 16.19 31.53
CA PHE A 623 1.88 16.88 30.47
C PHE A 623 1.37 15.89 29.41
N ALA A 624 0.06 15.67 29.39
CA ALA A 624 -0.66 14.86 28.41
C ALA A 624 -1.62 15.70 27.56
N THR A 625 -1.35 17.00 27.41
CA THR A 625 -2.32 18.00 26.93
C THR A 625 -2.87 17.73 25.54
N ASN A 626 -2.05 17.15 24.66
CA ASN A 626 -2.41 16.77 23.29
C ASN A 626 -2.46 15.25 23.09
N ALA A 627 -2.49 14.48 24.17
CA ALA A 627 -2.46 13.03 24.12
C ALA A 627 -3.84 12.41 24.38
N THR A 628 -4.07 11.23 23.82
CA THR A 628 -5.19 10.35 24.12
C THR A 628 -4.76 8.96 24.57
N GLY A 629 -5.62 8.26 25.31
CA GLY A 629 -5.41 6.86 25.69
C GLY A 629 -4.23 6.59 26.64
N TYR A 630 -3.62 7.65 27.19
CA TYR A 630 -2.47 7.58 28.10
C TYR A 630 -2.85 7.01 29.47
N ARG A 631 -1.83 6.55 30.22
CA ARG A 631 -1.95 6.10 31.61
C ARG A 631 -0.83 6.70 32.46
N ILE A 632 -1.19 7.51 33.45
CA ILE A 632 -0.25 8.29 34.24
C ILE A 632 -0.39 7.94 35.72
N SER A 633 0.74 7.92 36.42
CA SER A 633 0.82 7.94 37.88
C SER A 633 1.84 9.01 38.30
N GLY A 634 1.43 9.96 39.14
CA GLY A 634 2.32 10.94 39.76
C GLY A 634 3.32 10.24 40.67
N GLY A 635 2.82 9.58 41.71
CA GLY A 635 3.63 8.74 42.58
C GLY A 635 3.60 9.26 44.01
N ALA A 636 4.74 9.68 44.56
CA ALA A 636 4.82 10.20 45.92
C ALA A 636 5.41 11.61 45.91
N GLY A 637 4.66 12.60 46.35
CA GLY A 637 4.98 14.02 46.21
C GLY A 637 3.72 14.81 45.89
N ASN A 638 3.82 16.12 45.73
CA ASN A 638 2.68 16.93 45.31
C ASN A 638 2.80 17.18 43.80
N ASP A 639 2.09 16.37 43.01
CA ASP A 639 2.27 16.30 41.57
C ASP A 639 1.27 17.21 40.83
N GLN A 640 1.69 17.69 39.66
CA GLN A 640 0.83 18.44 38.73
C GLN A 640 0.65 17.65 37.44
N ILE A 641 -0.58 17.32 37.10
CA ILE A 641 -0.90 16.48 35.95
C ILE A 641 -1.86 17.21 35.02
N PHE A 642 -1.40 17.53 33.81
CA PHE A 642 -2.15 18.23 32.77
C PHE A 642 -2.71 17.23 31.76
N LEU A 643 -4.03 17.10 31.71
CA LEU A 643 -4.74 16.02 31.04
C LEU A 643 -5.31 16.46 29.69
N GLY A 644 -5.07 15.65 28.66
CA GLY A 644 -5.76 15.68 27.37
C GLY A 644 -7.07 14.88 27.43
N ALA A 645 -7.31 14.01 26.45
CA ALA A 645 -8.57 13.29 26.28
C ALA A 645 -8.47 11.80 26.61
N ASP A 646 -9.58 11.19 27.05
CA ASP A 646 -9.77 9.72 27.15
C ASP A 646 -8.62 8.94 27.84
N GLY A 647 -7.94 9.59 28.77
CA GLY A 647 -6.81 9.04 29.50
C GLY A 647 -7.15 8.54 30.90
N ARG A 648 -6.14 8.01 31.59
CA ARG A 648 -6.21 7.65 33.01
C ARG A 648 -5.08 8.30 33.78
N ALA A 649 -5.41 8.90 34.92
CA ALA A 649 -4.43 9.53 35.79
C ALA A 649 -4.67 9.18 37.26
N LEU A 650 -3.59 8.89 37.97
CA LEU A 650 -3.53 8.63 39.40
C LEU A 650 -2.54 9.64 40.01
N GLY A 651 -2.92 10.27 41.12
CA GLY A 651 -2.07 11.22 41.86
C GLY A 651 -1.04 10.43 42.65
N GLY A 652 -1.49 9.85 43.76
CA GLY A 652 -0.71 8.91 44.56
C GLY A 652 -0.65 9.34 46.01
N GLU A 653 0.55 9.41 46.60
CA GLU A 653 0.75 9.97 47.94
C GLU A 653 1.12 11.46 47.85
N GLY A 654 0.31 12.37 48.39
CA GLY A 654 0.60 13.80 48.45
C GLY A 654 -0.59 14.66 48.03
N ASP A 655 -0.46 15.98 48.03
CA ASP A 655 -1.55 16.88 47.65
C ASP A 655 -1.46 17.20 46.14
N ASP A 656 -2.18 16.46 45.30
CA ASP A 656 -2.01 16.48 43.85
C ASP A 656 -2.97 17.44 43.12
N GLU A 657 -2.56 17.94 41.95
CA GLU A 657 -3.36 18.83 41.13
C GLU A 657 -3.55 18.27 39.70
N PHE A 658 -4.80 18.06 39.30
CA PHE A 658 -5.17 17.62 37.95
C PHE A 658 -5.81 18.75 37.16
N TYR A 659 -5.30 19.03 35.97
CA TYR A 659 -5.79 20.07 35.08
C TYR A 659 -6.31 19.46 33.78
N VAL A 660 -7.62 19.38 33.61
CA VAL A 660 -8.21 18.95 32.32
C VAL A 660 -8.15 20.10 31.33
N ILE A 661 -7.31 19.97 30.31
CA ILE A 661 -7.01 21.04 29.34
C ILE A 661 -7.96 20.97 28.15
N GLU A 662 -8.10 19.80 27.51
CA GLU A 662 -8.96 19.60 26.33
C GLU A 662 -9.63 18.21 26.30
N GLY A 663 -10.67 18.06 25.47
CA GLY A 663 -11.41 16.81 25.26
C GLY A 663 -12.35 16.42 26.40
N GLY A 664 -11.79 15.96 27.52
CA GLY A 664 -12.50 15.29 28.60
C GLY A 664 -12.44 13.76 28.48
N GLY A 665 -13.42 13.06 29.07
CA GLY A 665 -13.47 11.58 29.02
C GLY A 665 -12.44 10.87 29.91
N ASN A 666 -11.67 11.62 30.71
CA ASN A 666 -10.61 11.05 31.56
C ASN A 666 -11.17 10.31 32.77
N ILE A 667 -10.42 9.33 33.27
CA ILE A 667 -10.67 8.67 34.55
C ILE A 667 -9.56 9.08 35.53
N ILE A 668 -9.93 9.73 36.62
CA ILE A 668 -9.01 10.40 37.54
C ILE A 668 -9.20 9.86 38.97
N ALA A 669 -8.11 9.60 39.66
CA ALA A 669 -8.08 9.33 41.10
C ALA A 669 -6.99 10.17 41.76
N GLY A 670 -7.30 10.78 42.91
CA GLY A 670 -6.32 11.53 43.70
C GLY A 670 -5.48 10.63 44.59
N ASP A 671 -6.11 9.57 45.13
CA ASP A 671 -5.58 8.65 46.14
C ASP A 671 -5.37 9.30 47.54
N GLU A 672 -4.14 9.35 48.08
CA GLU A 672 -3.87 9.84 49.44
C GLU A 672 -3.43 11.31 49.42
N GLY A 673 -4.33 12.25 49.71
CA GLY A 673 -3.98 13.66 49.56
C GLY A 673 -5.08 14.62 49.96
N ALA A 674 -4.79 15.93 49.91
CA ALA A 674 -5.81 16.95 49.71
C ALA A 674 -5.78 17.42 48.25
N ASP A 675 -6.49 16.69 47.40
CA ASP A 675 -6.32 16.77 45.96
C ASP A 675 -7.22 17.82 45.29
N GLN A 676 -6.77 18.33 44.15
CA GLN A 676 -7.48 19.32 43.36
C GLN A 676 -7.79 18.80 41.96
N PHE A 677 -9.07 18.66 41.64
CA PHE A 677 -9.52 18.23 40.31
C PHE A 677 -10.07 19.41 39.52
N TRP A 678 -9.21 20.08 38.74
CA TRP A 678 -9.60 21.18 37.85
C TRP A 678 -10.26 20.65 36.57
N ILE A 679 -11.52 20.27 36.70
CA ILE A 679 -12.37 19.68 35.66
C ILE A 679 -12.76 20.65 34.53
N VAL A 680 -12.54 21.95 34.73
CA VAL A 680 -12.69 22.99 33.72
C VAL A 680 -11.59 24.02 33.92
N THR A 681 -10.63 24.14 32.99
CA THR A 681 -9.50 25.08 33.09
C THR A 681 -9.58 26.26 32.12
N GLY A 682 -10.44 26.17 31.10
CA GLY A 682 -10.70 27.25 30.14
C GLY A 682 -12.01 27.04 29.39
N ASN A 683 -12.05 26.04 28.50
CA ASN A 683 -13.27 25.64 27.81
C ASN A 683 -14.02 24.54 28.59
N ILE A 684 -15.33 24.45 28.36
CA ILE A 684 -16.13 23.33 28.86
C ILE A 684 -15.74 22.08 28.05
N PRO A 685 -15.31 20.98 28.68
CA PRO A 685 -14.94 19.76 27.97
C PRO A 685 -16.15 19.18 27.21
N ALA A 686 -15.88 18.51 26.09
CA ALA A 686 -16.92 17.92 25.25
C ALA A 686 -17.49 16.64 25.89
N GLU A 687 -16.64 15.89 26.59
CA GLU A 687 -17.00 14.67 27.31
C GLU A 687 -16.75 14.81 28.81
N ALA A 688 -17.58 14.12 29.61
CA ALA A 688 -17.48 14.19 31.06
C ALA A 688 -16.26 13.42 31.58
N ASN A 689 -15.51 14.03 32.49
CA ASN A 689 -14.46 13.33 33.24
C ASN A 689 -15.08 12.52 34.39
N THR A 690 -14.48 11.38 34.72
CA THR A 690 -14.90 10.55 35.86
C THR A 690 -13.87 10.66 36.99
N ILE A 691 -14.28 11.20 38.13
CA ILE A 691 -13.45 11.22 39.34
C ILE A 691 -13.89 10.05 40.24
N THR A 692 -12.94 9.22 40.65
CA THR A 692 -13.26 7.90 41.18
C THR A 692 -13.34 7.81 42.70
N ASP A 693 -12.73 8.74 43.42
CA ASP A 693 -12.42 8.63 44.85
C ASP A 693 -12.58 9.92 45.68
N PHE A 694 -13.09 11.02 45.08
CA PHE A 694 -13.29 12.33 45.72
C PHE A 694 -13.76 12.27 47.19
N GLU A 695 -12.95 12.80 48.11
CA GLU A 695 -13.23 12.91 49.54
C GLU A 695 -13.71 14.32 49.93
N MET A 696 -15.01 14.44 50.21
CA MET A 696 -15.61 15.70 50.67
C MET A 696 -14.95 16.23 51.95
N GLY A 697 -14.52 17.49 51.91
CA GLY A 697 -13.88 18.19 53.03
C GLY A 697 -12.36 18.01 53.11
N THR A 698 -11.79 17.19 52.23
CA THR A 698 -10.35 17.03 51.99
C THR A 698 -10.02 17.61 50.62
N ASP A 699 -10.67 17.08 49.57
CA ASP A 699 -10.42 17.45 48.18
C ASP A 699 -11.29 18.63 47.71
N VAL A 700 -10.90 19.22 46.57
CA VAL A 700 -11.69 20.27 45.90
C VAL A 700 -11.81 20.07 44.40
N LEU A 701 -12.92 20.56 43.85
CA LEU A 701 -13.19 20.58 42.40
C LEU A 701 -12.92 21.97 41.85
N GLY A 702 -11.96 22.09 40.95
CA GLY A 702 -11.54 23.35 40.35
C GLY A 702 -12.36 23.75 39.11
N ILE A 703 -12.78 25.02 39.06
CA ILE A 703 -13.44 25.66 37.92
C ILE A 703 -12.68 26.95 37.57
N GLY A 704 -11.81 26.89 36.57
CA GLY A 704 -10.97 27.97 36.08
C GLY A 704 -11.53 28.76 34.88
N ALA A 705 -12.72 28.42 34.38
CA ALA A 705 -13.35 29.19 33.30
C ALA A 705 -13.85 30.55 33.80
N ALA A 706 -13.36 31.62 33.17
CA ALA A 706 -13.61 32.99 33.60
C ALA A 706 -15.10 33.34 33.67
N GLY A 707 -15.55 33.77 34.86
CA GLY A 707 -16.91 34.27 35.08
C GLY A 707 -17.91 33.22 35.57
N LEU A 708 -17.50 31.95 35.69
CA LEU A 708 -18.31 30.93 36.35
C LEU A 708 -18.19 31.02 37.87
N THR A 709 -19.29 30.72 38.54
CA THR A 709 -19.41 30.65 39.99
C THR A 709 -20.17 29.39 40.39
N PHE A 710 -20.18 29.07 41.68
CA PHE A 710 -20.96 27.93 42.19
C PHE A 710 -22.46 28.01 41.83
N ALA A 711 -23.00 29.22 41.61
CA ALA A 711 -24.40 29.38 41.23
C ALA A 711 -24.71 28.94 39.79
N ASP A 712 -23.67 28.82 38.95
CA ASP A 712 -23.78 28.43 37.55
C ASP A 712 -23.71 26.89 37.37
N LEU A 713 -23.36 26.17 38.44
CA LEU A 713 -23.28 24.71 38.43
C LEU A 713 -24.64 24.08 38.66
N THR A 714 -24.96 23.05 37.87
CA THR A 714 -26.10 22.16 38.11
C THR A 714 -25.59 20.83 38.65
N LEU A 715 -25.96 20.51 39.89
CA LEU A 715 -25.58 19.28 40.58
C LEU A 715 -26.76 18.30 40.60
N SER A 716 -26.61 17.13 39.98
CA SER A 716 -27.68 16.14 39.87
C SER A 716 -27.14 14.71 39.93
N GLY A 717 -27.61 13.93 40.91
CA GLY A 717 -27.16 12.55 41.07
C GLY A 717 -25.68 12.51 41.44
N ASN A 718 -24.86 12.01 40.55
CA ASN A 718 -23.39 11.99 40.61
C ASN A 718 -22.74 12.98 39.64
N ASP A 719 -23.53 13.73 38.88
CA ASP A 719 -23.03 14.58 37.80
C ASP A 719 -22.95 16.05 38.22
N ILE A 720 -21.98 16.72 37.62
CA ILE A 720 -21.78 18.17 37.64
C ILE A 720 -21.93 18.67 36.21
N MET A 721 -22.82 19.63 36.02
CA MET A 721 -23.13 20.20 34.72
C MET A 721 -22.95 21.71 34.69
N ILE A 722 -22.53 22.22 33.53
CA ILE A 722 -22.43 23.64 33.21
C ILE A 722 -23.17 23.86 31.89
N ASP A 723 -24.11 24.80 31.87
CA ASP A 723 -24.94 25.11 30.69
C ASP A 723 -25.66 23.89 30.05
N GLY A 724 -25.91 22.85 30.84
CA GLY A 724 -26.56 21.61 30.41
C GLY A 724 -25.62 20.52 29.89
N THR A 725 -24.32 20.79 29.80
CA THR A 725 -23.28 19.80 29.48
C THR A 725 -22.73 19.19 30.77
N THR A 726 -22.64 17.87 30.85
CA THR A 726 -21.97 17.19 31.97
C THR A 726 -20.46 17.31 31.80
N VAL A 727 -19.79 17.89 32.79
CA VAL A 727 -18.34 18.12 32.77
C VAL A 727 -17.58 17.13 33.66
N ALA A 728 -18.25 16.62 34.69
CA ALA A 728 -17.69 15.60 35.56
C ALA A 728 -18.78 14.71 36.16
N THR A 729 -18.42 13.46 36.40
CA THR A 729 -19.19 12.47 37.14
C THR A 729 -18.34 11.97 38.31
N LEU A 730 -18.88 12.03 39.53
CA LEU A 730 -18.19 11.59 40.75
C LEU A 730 -18.67 10.20 41.17
N ASN A 731 -17.79 9.20 41.20
CA ASN A 731 -18.18 7.87 41.64
C ASN A 731 -18.44 7.83 43.15
N GLY A 732 -19.57 7.25 43.54
CA GLY A 732 -19.92 7.05 44.94
C GLY A 732 -20.33 8.33 45.70
N VAL A 733 -20.24 9.51 45.07
CA VAL A 733 -20.61 10.80 45.67
C VAL A 733 -21.94 11.28 45.10
N ASN A 734 -22.84 11.69 45.99
CA ASN A 734 -24.07 12.38 45.59
C ASN A 734 -23.80 13.87 45.51
N THR A 735 -23.74 14.45 44.31
CA THR A 735 -23.36 15.85 44.10
C THR A 735 -24.29 16.84 44.80
N ALA A 736 -25.51 16.43 45.15
CA ALA A 736 -26.43 17.26 45.94
C ALA A 736 -25.96 17.54 47.39
N SER A 737 -24.94 16.83 47.90
CA SER A 737 -24.32 17.13 49.20
C SER A 737 -23.16 18.12 49.12
N LEU A 738 -22.68 18.45 47.93
CA LEU A 738 -21.58 19.40 47.74
C LEU A 738 -22.05 20.84 47.98
N THR A 739 -21.11 21.66 48.43
CA THR A 739 -21.26 23.07 48.75
C THR A 739 -20.16 23.88 48.08
N ALA A 740 -20.28 25.21 48.09
CA ALA A 740 -19.22 26.07 47.54
C ALA A 740 -17.84 25.92 48.23
N ALA A 741 -17.74 25.22 49.37
CA ALA A 741 -16.46 24.93 50.01
C ALA A 741 -15.72 23.73 49.39
N ASP A 742 -16.43 22.88 48.65
CA ASP A 742 -15.89 21.72 47.94
C ASP A 742 -15.37 22.11 46.54
N PHE A 743 -15.35 23.40 46.22
CA PHE A 743 -14.95 23.94 44.93
C PHE A 743 -13.91 25.05 45.06
N ALA A 744 -12.96 25.08 44.12
CA ALA A 744 -12.06 26.20 43.88
C ALA A 744 -12.48 26.91 42.58
N PHE A 745 -12.42 28.25 42.57
CA PHE A 745 -12.73 29.06 41.38
C PHE A 745 -11.55 29.99 41.10
N ALA A 746 -11.13 30.10 39.84
CA ALA A 746 -10.04 30.98 39.41
C ALA A 746 -10.51 32.13 38.50
#